data_AF-A0A178ZLD5-F1
#
_entry.id   AF-A0A178ZLD5-F1
#
_cell.length_a   1.000
_cell.length_b   1.000
_cell.length_c   1.000
_cell.angle_alpha   90.00
_cell.angle_beta   90.00
_cell.angle_gamma   90.00
#
_symmetry.space_group_name_H-M   'P 1'
#
loop_
_entity.id
_entity.type
_entity.pdbx_description
1 polymer ?
#
loop_
_entity_poly.entity_id
_entity_poly.type
_entity_poly.pdbx_seq_one_letter_code
_entity_poly.pdbx_strand_id
1 'polypeptide(L)'
;MWLYSGASKRSANSKSSSSSRHRASASSSTPTARQTSPSSALAEVLRKNPFRAGSKEESPTDNHEDEDPSVPLNQDLLVLADFFPDVKVEVLRELLLRFDGDSRLPIATEQLFKYKTEWAKGRLNVPPRSLDEPLPADELFRTKEYKDAVRRTVGREFSALGRSAIDAVLAEVNFSYTSARPTLQQLSSRSWKATFANLLKKKRSHTDPPSILLDRTKADPEGPRLIATGSRDLDQELSALFSLPAQASRRPRDQQASDLELAQALNLKEAEEAGALFECQVCYNDVAFEDASFCTHSDHTICLDCVRRTLNEALFGQGWAKSIDVERGTLKCLASDDCDGHIHQDLLLRALRRSDSKSSAETWRKFEDRLAEHNLQHSALPLVRCPYCSYPEVEQIYDADTVTSVITWHVRKPTTGIHTVLCILLLELLPATIILLLPFFLIFPHYFITLFYTALAHLAMKTRTTRFQCRNPSCMRKSCLKCQKAWHDPHVCHEPLILSLRTTVEAARTAAIKRTCPRCGTSFVKTSGCNKLTCVCGYSMCYLCRKNIGKAGSNDEGGEGYRHFCEHFRPIPGQTCQECDKCDLYRAEDEDLMVRRAGEEAERVWREKEGMVGVKGLEDAVGNVAGEDTVWKRFKEGRWTVQGVLDCVVEKVVIVEVE
;
A
#
# COMPACT_ATOMS: atom_id res chain seq x y z
N MET A 1 2.74 39.32 16.73
CA MET A 1 2.98 40.11 17.94
C MET A 1 3.08 39.11 19.08
N TRP A 2 4.28 38.95 19.65
CA TRP A 2 4.58 38.64 21.07
C TRP A 2 3.91 37.39 21.69
N LEU A 3 4.56 36.38 22.31
CA LEU A 3 5.93 36.10 22.81
C LEU A 3 5.96 34.59 23.24
N TYR A 4 7.03 33.81 23.02
CA TYR A 4 8.11 33.41 23.99
C TYR A 4 7.59 32.74 25.30
N SER A 5 8.13 31.69 25.93
CA SER A 5 9.41 30.93 26.02
C SER A 5 9.07 29.60 26.76
N GLY A 6 9.87 28.55 26.94
CA GLY A 6 11.30 28.33 26.78
C GLY A 6 11.66 26.90 27.22
N ALA A 7 12.83 26.44 26.77
CA ALA A 7 13.45 25.17 27.14
C ALA A 7 14.22 25.25 28.46
N SER A 8 14.40 24.14 29.19
CA SER A 8 15.72 23.69 29.70
C SER A 8 15.66 22.44 30.63
N LYS A 9 16.41 21.41 30.24
CA LYS A 9 17.32 20.49 30.98
C LYS A 9 17.13 20.21 32.49
N ARG A 10 17.16 18.90 32.84
CA ARG A 10 17.98 18.17 33.86
C ARG A 10 17.33 16.78 34.07
N SER A 11 17.92 15.63 33.75
CA SER A 11 19.14 14.95 34.24
C SER A 11 19.20 14.71 35.76
N ALA A 12 19.08 13.41 36.08
CA ALA A 12 19.87 12.64 37.05
C ALA A 12 19.57 12.72 38.58
N ASN A 13 18.94 11.63 39.03
CA ASN A 13 19.53 10.57 39.86
C ASN A 13 19.66 10.74 41.40
N SER A 14 19.26 9.66 42.08
CA SER A 14 20.02 8.91 43.09
C SER A 14 19.54 8.92 44.56
N LYS A 15 19.27 7.69 45.02
CA LYS A 15 19.84 6.96 46.18
C LYS A 15 19.91 7.65 47.56
N SER A 16 19.54 6.86 48.57
CA SER A 16 20.09 6.88 49.93
C SER A 16 19.72 5.57 50.64
N SER A 17 20.45 4.95 51.58
CA SER A 17 21.87 4.86 51.96
C SER A 17 21.88 4.26 53.38
N SER A 18 22.74 3.28 53.65
CA SER A 18 23.26 2.98 55.01
C SER A 18 24.54 2.17 54.82
N SER A 19 25.73 2.77 54.96
CA SER A 19 26.58 2.82 56.17
C SER A 19 27.06 1.43 56.63
N SER A 20 28.30 1.14 56.99
CA SER A 20 29.56 1.88 57.10
C SER A 20 30.67 0.92 57.56
N ARG A 21 31.91 1.17 57.12
CA ARG A 21 33.21 1.14 57.87
C ARG A 21 33.78 -0.15 58.51
N HIS A 22 35.06 -0.37 58.15
CA HIS A 22 36.24 -0.85 58.94
C HIS A 22 36.20 -2.25 59.58
N ARG A 23 37.28 -2.99 59.88
CA ARG A 23 38.74 -3.09 59.59
C ARG A 23 39.23 -4.24 60.50
N ALA A 24 40.30 -4.97 60.11
CA ALA A 24 41.06 -5.94 60.94
C ALA A 24 40.31 -7.27 61.25
N SER A 25 40.93 -8.44 61.43
CA SER A 25 42.33 -8.89 61.48
C SER A 25 42.31 -10.43 61.44
N ALA A 26 43.41 -11.03 60.97
CA ALA A 26 43.62 -12.47 60.95
C ALA A 26 43.94 -13.04 62.34
N SER A 27 43.47 -14.27 62.64
CA SER A 27 44.15 -15.21 63.55
C SER A 27 43.62 -16.65 63.42
N SER A 28 44.56 -17.56 63.10
CA SER A 28 44.82 -18.87 63.72
C SER A 28 43.78 -20.01 63.77
N SER A 29 44.21 -21.14 63.18
CA SER A 29 44.29 -22.51 63.73
C SER A 29 43.06 -23.42 63.90
N THR A 30 42.95 -24.39 62.98
CA THR A 30 42.81 -25.86 63.15
C THR A 30 41.56 -26.47 63.83
N PRO A 31 41.27 -27.79 63.67
CA PRO A 31 40.15 -28.28 62.87
C PRO A 31 39.10 -29.07 63.68
N THR A 32 37.92 -29.30 63.11
CA THR A 32 37.13 -30.49 63.46
C THR A 32 36.27 -30.92 62.27
N ALA A 33 36.47 -32.17 61.87
CA ALA A 33 35.77 -32.82 60.78
C ALA A 33 34.27 -32.96 61.10
N ARG A 34 33.41 -32.68 60.11
CA ARG A 34 32.04 -33.19 60.11
C ARG A 34 31.59 -33.54 58.69
N GLN A 35 31.02 -34.73 58.60
CA GLN A 35 30.65 -35.50 57.42
C GLN A 35 29.73 -34.72 56.46
N THR A 36 29.98 -34.81 55.16
CA THR A 36 29.18 -34.18 54.10
C THR A 36 28.08 -35.10 53.59
N SER A 37 26.85 -34.58 53.53
CA SER A 37 25.66 -35.23 52.97
C SER A 37 25.66 -35.20 51.43
N PRO A 38 25.01 -36.15 50.72
CA PRO A 38 25.07 -36.32 49.25
C PRO A 38 24.63 -35.09 48.42
N SER A 39 23.87 -34.17 49.02
CA SER A 39 23.49 -32.89 48.43
C SER A 39 24.69 -31.96 48.17
N SER A 40 25.80 -32.12 48.91
CA SER A 40 27.00 -31.29 48.70
C SER A 40 27.78 -31.71 47.44
N ALA A 41 27.75 -32.99 47.06
CA ALA A 41 28.43 -33.48 45.86
C ALA A 41 27.77 -32.95 44.59
N LEU A 42 26.43 -32.97 44.53
CA LEU A 42 25.67 -32.40 43.41
C LEU A 42 25.83 -30.87 43.34
N ALA A 43 25.80 -30.19 44.49
CA ALA A 43 26.03 -28.74 44.54
C ALA A 43 27.45 -28.35 44.09
N GLU A 44 28.45 -29.19 44.33
CA GLU A 44 29.83 -29.01 43.87
C GLU A 44 29.97 -29.24 42.35
N VAL A 45 29.28 -30.26 41.81
CA VAL A 45 29.22 -30.56 40.37
C VAL A 45 28.47 -29.46 39.59
N LEU A 46 27.41 -28.88 40.16
CA LEU A 46 26.67 -27.77 39.56
C LEU A 46 27.36 -26.40 39.73
N ARG A 47 28.29 -26.24 40.68
CA ARG A 47 29.02 -24.98 40.94
C ARG A 47 30.09 -24.65 39.90
N LYS A 48 30.62 -25.63 39.18
CA LYS A 48 31.59 -25.42 38.10
C LYS A 48 30.87 -24.89 36.85
N ASN A 49 30.71 -23.56 36.80
CA ASN A 49 30.14 -22.83 35.67
C ASN A 49 31.24 -22.48 34.63
N PRO A 50 31.02 -22.66 33.31
CA PRO A 50 32.08 -22.81 32.31
C PRO A 50 32.55 -21.47 31.69
N PHE A 51 32.97 -20.50 32.50
CA PHE A 51 33.53 -19.23 32.00
C PHE A 51 34.73 -18.67 32.80
N ARG A 52 35.43 -19.51 33.57
CA ARG A 52 36.69 -19.09 34.19
C ARG A 52 37.85 -19.93 33.66
N ALA A 53 38.54 -19.38 32.66
CA ALA A 53 39.84 -19.87 32.21
C ALA A 53 40.80 -19.89 33.41
N GLY A 54 41.37 -21.06 33.71
CA GLY A 54 42.34 -21.26 34.77
C GLY A 54 43.14 -22.54 34.54
N SER A 55 44.37 -22.36 34.07
CA SER A 55 45.53 -23.27 34.10
C SER A 55 45.31 -24.75 33.75
N LYS A 56 45.70 -25.08 32.51
CA LYS A 56 46.06 -26.42 32.05
C LYS A 56 47.32 -26.88 32.81
N GLU A 57 47.19 -27.79 33.76
CA GLU A 57 48.33 -28.58 34.27
C GLU A 57 48.43 -29.83 33.39
N GLU A 58 49.51 -29.92 32.62
CA GLU A 58 49.85 -31.07 31.80
C GLU A 58 50.53 -32.13 32.67
N SER A 59 49.93 -33.32 32.76
CA SER A 59 50.61 -34.55 33.17
C SER A 59 50.96 -35.38 31.93
N PRO A 60 52.21 -35.87 31.78
CA PRO A 60 52.63 -36.58 30.58
C PRO A 60 52.52 -38.10 30.76
N THR A 61 51.71 -38.74 29.93
CA THR A 61 51.68 -40.17 29.55
C THR A 61 50.52 -40.30 28.55
N ASP A 62 50.52 -40.99 27.42
CA ASP A 62 51.42 -41.94 26.78
C ASP A 62 51.02 -41.97 25.28
N ASN A 63 51.87 -42.51 24.41
CA ASN A 63 51.64 -42.55 22.97
C ASN A 63 50.44 -43.43 22.59
N HIS A 64 49.34 -42.81 22.16
CA HIS A 64 48.35 -43.45 21.28
C HIS A 64 48.02 -42.48 20.13
N GLU A 65 47.96 -43.06 18.94
CA GLU A 65 47.70 -42.42 17.65
C GLU A 65 46.55 -41.41 17.74
N ASP A 66 46.70 -40.26 17.06
CA ASP A 66 45.81 -39.09 17.08
C ASP A 66 44.36 -39.42 16.62
N GLU A 67 43.58 -40.13 17.44
CA GLU A 67 42.13 -40.26 17.24
C GLU A 67 41.43 -38.99 17.72
N ASP A 68 40.72 -38.33 16.80
CA ASP A 68 40.00 -37.09 17.05
C ASP A 68 38.96 -37.33 18.19
N PRO A 69 38.98 -36.57 19.30
CA PRO A 69 38.19 -36.86 20.50
C PRO A 69 36.67 -36.84 20.27
N SER A 70 36.22 -36.31 19.12
CA SER A 70 34.82 -36.35 18.69
C SER A 70 34.31 -37.77 18.40
N VAL A 71 35.16 -38.71 17.99
CA VAL A 71 34.73 -40.08 17.64
C VAL A 71 34.19 -40.84 18.86
N PRO A 72 34.93 -40.99 19.96
CA PRO A 72 34.41 -41.67 21.15
C PRO A 72 33.25 -40.88 21.80
N LEU A 73 33.28 -39.54 21.77
CA LEU A 73 32.18 -38.72 22.27
C LEU A 73 30.88 -38.89 21.48
N ASN A 74 30.97 -39.11 20.17
CA ASN A 74 29.80 -39.39 19.33
C ASN A 74 29.22 -40.79 19.57
N GLN A 75 30.07 -41.77 19.84
CA GLN A 75 29.62 -43.11 20.26
C GLN A 75 28.85 -43.03 21.58
N ASP A 76 29.41 -42.34 22.58
CA ASP A 76 28.75 -42.13 23.88
C ASP A 76 27.43 -41.34 23.73
N LEU A 77 27.40 -40.34 22.84
CA LEU A 77 26.23 -39.52 22.56
C LEU A 77 25.09 -40.32 21.93
N LEU A 78 25.39 -41.19 20.98
CA LEU A 78 24.41 -42.06 20.34
C LEU A 78 23.76 -43.00 21.38
N VAL A 79 24.59 -43.62 22.23
CA VAL A 79 24.09 -44.48 23.31
C VAL A 79 23.17 -43.71 24.25
N LEU A 80 23.58 -42.52 24.71
CA LEU A 80 22.73 -41.70 25.59
C LEU A 80 21.43 -41.24 24.91
N ALA A 81 21.47 -40.91 23.62
CA ALA A 81 20.29 -40.48 22.87
C ALA A 81 19.28 -41.63 22.65
N ASP A 82 19.75 -42.88 22.62
CA ASP A 82 18.89 -44.07 22.54
C ASP A 82 18.27 -44.42 23.90
N PHE A 83 19.03 -44.29 25.00
CA PHE A 83 18.50 -44.51 26.35
C PHE A 83 17.55 -43.39 26.83
N PHE A 84 17.76 -42.15 26.39
CA PHE A 84 16.97 -40.98 26.79
C PHE A 84 16.43 -40.19 25.59
N PRO A 85 15.49 -40.77 24.81
CA PRO A 85 14.97 -40.14 23.58
C PRO A 85 14.13 -38.87 23.83
N ASP A 86 13.69 -38.66 25.08
CA ASP A 86 12.94 -37.48 25.49
C ASP A 86 13.84 -36.30 25.90
N VAL A 87 15.16 -36.47 25.98
CA VAL A 87 16.09 -35.39 26.31
C VAL A 87 16.70 -34.82 25.02
N LYS A 88 16.76 -33.48 24.90
CA LYS A 88 17.41 -32.85 23.73
C LYS A 88 18.91 -33.16 23.68
N VAL A 89 19.42 -33.39 22.47
CA VAL A 89 20.82 -33.80 22.22
C VAL A 89 21.84 -32.75 22.70
N GLU A 90 21.46 -31.46 22.73
CA GLU A 90 22.27 -30.39 23.32
C GLU A 90 22.62 -30.63 24.80
N VAL A 91 21.67 -31.16 25.59
CA VAL A 91 21.86 -31.44 27.01
C VAL A 91 22.82 -32.62 27.19
N LEU A 92 22.68 -33.64 26.34
CA LEU A 92 23.54 -34.82 26.35
C LEU A 92 24.99 -34.43 26.00
N ARG A 93 25.19 -33.54 25.02
CA ARG A 93 26.51 -33.00 24.70
C ARG A 93 27.12 -32.19 25.85
N GLU A 94 26.33 -31.34 26.50
CA GLU A 94 26.78 -30.59 27.69
C GLU A 94 27.23 -31.50 28.82
N LEU A 95 26.52 -32.62 29.02
CA LEU A 95 26.82 -33.59 30.07
C LEU A 95 28.12 -34.35 29.77
N LEU A 96 28.30 -34.80 28.53
CA LEU A 96 29.50 -35.52 28.10
C LEU A 96 30.75 -34.65 28.14
N LEU A 97 30.64 -33.33 27.94
CA LEU A 97 31.77 -32.39 28.08
C LEU A 97 32.13 -32.05 29.53
N ARG A 98 31.31 -32.43 30.52
CA ARG A 98 31.57 -32.15 31.94
C ARG A 98 32.30 -33.27 32.66
N PHE A 99 32.26 -34.49 32.12
CA PHE A 99 32.88 -35.66 32.71
C PHE A 99 33.99 -36.16 31.79
N ASP A 100 35.23 -36.12 32.27
CA ASP A 100 36.39 -36.62 31.56
C ASP A 100 36.72 -38.07 31.98
N GLY A 101 37.32 -38.85 31.07
CA GLY A 101 37.83 -40.20 31.34
C GLY A 101 36.97 -41.36 30.80
N ASP A 102 37.39 -42.59 31.08
CA ASP A 102 36.82 -43.83 30.54
C ASP A 102 35.47 -44.21 31.16
N SER A 103 35.15 -43.65 32.33
CA SER A 103 33.87 -43.87 33.03
C SER A 103 32.78 -42.85 32.68
N ARG A 104 32.95 -42.05 31.61
CA ARG A 104 32.05 -40.93 31.30
C ARG A 104 30.61 -41.34 31.03
N LEU A 105 30.41 -42.39 30.23
CA LEU A 105 29.09 -42.86 29.82
C LEU A 105 28.28 -43.43 31.00
N PRO A 106 28.84 -44.32 31.86
CA PRO A 106 28.16 -44.77 33.08
C PRO A 106 27.79 -43.61 34.02
N ILE A 107 28.71 -42.65 34.22
CA ILE A 107 28.46 -41.50 35.10
C ILE A 107 27.36 -40.60 34.53
N ALA A 108 27.42 -40.28 33.23
CA ALA A 108 26.41 -39.48 32.55
C ALA A 108 25.03 -40.14 32.62
N THR A 109 24.96 -41.47 32.42
CA THR A 109 23.73 -42.25 32.53
C THR A 109 23.14 -42.20 33.94
N GLU A 110 23.97 -42.40 34.97
CA GLU A 110 23.54 -42.34 36.37
C GLU A 110 23.04 -40.93 36.76
N GLN A 111 23.72 -39.89 36.28
CA GLN A 111 23.33 -38.50 36.54
C GLN A 111 22.02 -38.12 35.87
N LEU A 112 21.79 -38.54 34.62
CA LEU A 112 20.50 -38.34 33.93
C LEU A 112 19.38 -39.15 34.58
N PHE A 113 19.67 -40.34 35.09
CA PHE A 113 18.67 -41.15 35.79
C PHE A 113 18.26 -40.52 37.13
N LYS A 114 19.22 -40.00 37.91
CA LYS A 114 18.96 -39.41 39.24
C LYS A 114 18.45 -37.97 39.21
N TYR A 115 18.95 -37.15 38.28
CA TYR A 115 18.74 -35.69 38.27
C TYR A 115 18.23 -35.16 36.91
N LYS A 116 17.42 -35.95 36.21
CA LYS A 116 16.91 -35.64 34.86
C LYS A 116 16.34 -34.23 34.71
N THR A 117 15.50 -33.82 35.65
CA THR A 117 14.80 -32.52 35.62
C THR A 117 15.74 -31.34 35.79
N GLU A 118 16.79 -31.49 36.61
CA GLU A 118 17.78 -30.45 36.89
C GLU A 118 18.76 -30.25 35.74
N TRP A 119 19.10 -31.32 35.01
CA TRP A 119 19.94 -31.26 33.83
C TRP A 119 19.18 -30.78 32.59
N ALA A 120 17.98 -31.31 32.35
CA ALA A 120 17.18 -30.93 31.19
C ALA A 120 16.67 -29.49 31.30
N LYS A 121 16.29 -28.99 32.49
CA LYS A 121 15.73 -27.63 32.69
C LYS A 121 14.63 -27.27 31.69
N GLY A 122 13.79 -28.23 31.32
CA GLY A 122 12.71 -28.07 30.33
C GLY A 122 13.11 -28.30 28.87
N ARG A 123 14.38 -28.62 28.57
CA ARG A 123 14.89 -28.98 27.23
C ARG A 123 14.62 -30.46 26.93
N LEU A 124 13.34 -30.80 26.84
CA LEU A 124 12.86 -32.15 26.50
C LEU A 124 12.23 -32.15 25.09
N ASN A 125 12.31 -33.30 24.40
CA ASN A 125 11.61 -33.57 23.16
C ASN A 125 10.17 -33.96 23.46
N VAL A 126 9.20 -33.24 22.89
CA VAL A 126 7.77 -33.54 23.01
C VAL A 126 7.16 -33.48 21.61
N PRO A 127 6.80 -34.63 21.00
CA PRO A 127 6.95 -36.01 21.48
C PRO A 127 8.42 -36.50 21.56
N PRO A 128 8.73 -37.59 22.31
CA PRO A 128 10.07 -38.19 22.33
C PRO A 128 10.55 -38.59 20.94
N ARG A 129 11.87 -38.57 20.72
CA ARG A 129 12.50 -39.00 19.45
C ARG A 129 12.15 -40.47 19.17
N SER A 130 11.86 -40.79 17.90
CA SER A 130 11.68 -42.18 17.47
C SER A 130 13.04 -42.90 17.43
N LEU A 131 13.09 -44.15 17.87
CA LEU A 131 14.35 -44.93 17.88
C LEU A 131 14.83 -45.29 16.46
N ASP A 132 13.92 -45.27 15.48
CA ASP A 132 14.20 -45.59 14.08
C ASP A 132 14.82 -44.41 13.31
N GLU A 133 14.86 -43.21 13.89
CA GLU A 133 15.39 -42.01 13.26
C GLU A 133 16.84 -41.74 13.69
N PRO A 134 17.83 -41.81 12.77
CA PRO A 134 19.22 -41.57 13.10
C PRO A 134 19.45 -40.10 13.47
N LEU A 135 20.36 -39.83 14.40
CA LEU A 135 20.72 -38.47 14.77
C LEU A 135 21.30 -37.71 13.57
N PRO A 136 20.80 -36.49 13.27
CA PRO A 136 21.37 -35.65 12.23
C PRO A 136 22.85 -35.36 12.46
N ALA A 137 23.63 -35.31 11.38
CA ALA A 137 25.08 -35.07 11.46
C ALA A 137 25.43 -33.73 12.14
N ASP A 138 24.52 -32.76 12.11
CA ASP A 138 24.62 -31.46 12.75
C ASP A 138 24.38 -31.43 14.26
N GLU A 139 23.82 -32.49 14.82
CA GLU A 139 23.66 -32.64 16.27
C GLU A 139 24.83 -33.38 16.93
N LEU A 140 25.63 -34.12 16.15
CA LEU A 140 26.84 -34.81 16.61
C LEU A 140 27.97 -33.83 16.98
N PHE A 141 28.93 -34.27 17.80
CA PHE A 141 30.17 -33.54 18.03
C PHE A 141 30.95 -33.39 16.72
N ARG A 142 31.18 -32.14 16.32
CA ARG A 142 31.97 -31.81 15.13
C ARG A 142 33.47 -31.96 15.39
N THR A 143 34.18 -32.46 14.39
CA THR A 143 35.64 -32.58 14.36
C THR A 143 36.31 -31.21 14.51
N LYS A 144 37.56 -31.21 14.96
CA LYS A 144 38.33 -29.96 15.12
C LYS A 144 38.55 -29.27 13.77
N GLU A 145 38.83 -30.06 12.73
CA GLU A 145 39.03 -29.60 11.36
C GLU A 145 37.80 -28.85 10.82
N TYR A 146 36.59 -29.41 11.02
CA TYR A 146 35.35 -28.77 10.61
C TYR A 146 35.13 -27.45 11.35
N LYS A 147 35.27 -27.42 12.68
CA LYS A 147 35.08 -26.21 13.49
C LYS A 147 36.02 -25.09 13.04
N ASP A 148 37.27 -25.41 12.74
CA ASP A 148 38.26 -24.44 12.27
C ASP A 148 37.97 -23.98 10.83
N ALA A 149 37.50 -24.87 9.96
CA ALA A 149 37.05 -24.51 8.61
C ALA A 149 35.84 -23.57 8.64
N VAL A 150 34.84 -23.81 9.50
CA VAL A 150 33.67 -22.93 9.65
C VAL A 150 34.08 -21.56 10.19
N ARG A 151 34.90 -21.51 11.26
CA ARG A 151 35.40 -20.23 11.81
C ARG A 151 36.12 -19.39 10.75
N ARG A 152 36.97 -20.03 9.93
CA ARG A 152 37.67 -19.35 8.81
C ARG A 152 36.69 -18.84 7.76
N THR A 153 35.74 -19.67 7.35
CA THR A 153 34.76 -19.38 6.28
C THR A 153 33.81 -18.25 6.68
N VAL A 154 33.20 -18.37 7.86
CA VAL A 154 32.30 -17.36 8.44
C VAL A 154 33.04 -16.07 8.77
N GLY A 155 34.25 -16.16 9.34
CA GLY A 155 35.09 -15.00 9.64
C GLY A 155 35.48 -14.20 8.40
N ARG A 156 35.64 -14.86 7.25
CA ARG A 156 35.88 -14.20 5.96
C ARG A 156 34.60 -13.57 5.39
N GLU A 157 33.45 -14.27 5.46
CA GLU A 157 32.16 -13.76 4.99
C GLU A 157 31.69 -12.55 5.81
N PHE A 158 31.81 -12.61 7.14
CA PHE A 158 31.34 -11.59 8.07
C PHE A 158 32.49 -10.85 8.76
N SER A 159 33.49 -10.43 7.98
CA SER A 159 34.66 -9.68 8.49
C SER A 159 34.31 -8.36 9.20
N ALA A 160 33.08 -7.85 9.01
CA ALA A 160 32.56 -6.67 9.71
C ALA A 160 32.16 -6.94 11.18
N LEU A 161 31.96 -8.20 11.58
CA LEU A 161 31.63 -8.62 12.94
C LEU A 161 32.89 -8.98 13.73
N GLY A 162 32.87 -8.78 15.04
CA GLY A 162 33.98 -9.18 15.92
C GLY A 162 34.06 -10.70 16.06
N ARG A 163 35.28 -11.25 16.19
CA ARG A 163 35.52 -12.69 16.32
C ARG A 163 34.76 -13.32 17.49
N SER A 164 34.68 -12.62 18.63
CA SER A 164 33.93 -13.06 19.80
C SER A 164 32.42 -13.20 19.55
N ALA A 165 31.83 -12.31 18.75
CA ALA A 165 30.41 -12.38 18.40
C ALA A 165 30.14 -13.55 17.43
N ILE A 166 31.05 -13.81 16.50
CA ILE A 166 30.97 -14.95 15.57
C ILE A 166 31.09 -16.26 16.35
N ASP A 167 32.09 -16.38 17.23
CA ASP A 167 32.31 -17.59 18.02
C ASP A 167 31.15 -17.88 18.98
N ALA A 168 30.50 -16.86 19.54
CA ALA A 168 29.32 -17.03 20.39
C ALA A 168 28.14 -17.65 19.62
N VAL A 169 27.84 -17.11 18.42
CA VAL A 169 26.75 -17.63 17.58
C VAL A 169 27.07 -19.05 17.10
N LEU A 170 28.32 -19.30 16.68
CA LEU A 170 28.75 -20.64 16.27
C LEU A 170 28.64 -21.65 17.43
N ALA A 171 28.99 -21.27 18.65
CA ALA A 171 28.87 -22.16 19.81
C ALA A 171 27.41 -22.53 20.13
N GLU A 172 26.47 -21.60 19.94
CA GLU A 172 25.03 -21.83 20.17
C GLU A 172 24.44 -22.87 19.20
N VAL A 173 24.90 -22.89 17.95
CA VAL A 173 24.38 -23.79 16.90
C VAL A 173 25.31 -24.94 16.53
N ASN A 174 26.12 -25.42 17.48
CA ASN A 174 27.07 -26.53 17.28
C ASN A 174 28.02 -26.36 16.07
N PHE A 175 28.47 -25.14 15.83
CA PHE A 175 29.35 -24.75 14.72
C PHE A 175 28.76 -25.03 13.33
N SER A 176 27.44 -25.21 13.20
CA SER A 176 26.77 -25.38 11.91
C SER A 176 26.79 -24.08 11.08
N TYR A 177 27.32 -24.13 9.86
CA TYR A 177 27.38 -22.96 8.98
C TYR A 177 25.96 -22.55 8.52
N THR A 178 25.16 -23.53 8.10
CA THR A 178 23.76 -23.38 7.67
C THR A 178 22.92 -22.61 8.70
N SER A 179 22.99 -23.03 9.97
CA SER A 179 22.19 -22.48 11.06
C SER A 179 22.73 -21.15 11.60
N ALA A 180 24.06 -20.93 11.56
CA ALA A 180 24.67 -19.69 12.06
C ALA A 180 24.49 -18.50 11.11
N ARG A 181 24.52 -18.74 9.79
CA ARG A 181 24.50 -17.71 8.75
C ARG A 181 23.32 -16.72 8.83
N PRO A 182 22.05 -17.12 9.02
CA PRO A 182 20.93 -16.16 9.11
C PRO A 182 21.07 -15.19 10.29
N THR A 183 21.44 -15.70 11.47
CA THR A 183 21.66 -14.91 12.68
C THR A 183 22.81 -13.92 12.49
N LEU A 184 23.91 -14.35 11.86
CA LEU A 184 25.05 -13.50 11.54
C LEU A 184 24.72 -12.44 10.47
N GLN A 185 23.90 -12.76 9.47
CA GLN A 185 23.40 -11.79 8.50
C GLN A 185 22.55 -10.71 9.19
N GLN A 186 21.65 -11.11 10.09
CA GLN A 186 20.82 -10.17 10.85
C GLN A 186 21.68 -9.24 11.72
N LEU A 187 22.66 -9.79 12.44
CA LEU A 187 23.61 -9.01 13.27
C LEU A 187 24.46 -8.07 12.41
N SER A 188 24.93 -8.52 11.25
CA SER A 188 25.73 -7.70 10.33
C SER A 188 24.92 -6.52 9.78
N SER A 189 23.64 -6.72 9.45
CA SER A 189 22.76 -5.68 8.91
C SER A 189 22.45 -4.55 9.90
N ARG A 190 22.54 -4.83 11.21
CA ARG A 190 22.30 -3.87 12.30
C ARG A 190 23.56 -3.16 12.78
N SER A 191 24.74 -3.58 12.31
CA SER A 191 26.01 -2.95 12.67
C SER A 191 26.18 -1.61 11.97
N TRP A 192 26.67 -0.59 12.69
CA TRP A 192 26.89 0.77 12.20
C TRP A 192 27.77 0.85 10.93
N LYS A 193 28.62 -0.16 10.69
CA LYS A 193 29.46 -0.26 9.48
C LYS A 193 28.69 -0.73 8.23
N ALA A 194 27.54 -1.39 8.38
CA ALA A 194 26.71 -1.85 7.25
C ALA A 194 25.83 -0.74 6.66
N THR A 195 25.55 0.32 7.43
CA THR A 195 24.74 1.48 6.99
C THR A 195 25.39 2.25 5.84
N PHE A 196 26.73 2.27 5.75
CA PHE A 196 27.45 2.90 4.64
C PHE A 196 27.61 2.00 3.39
N ALA A 197 27.64 0.67 3.56
CA ALA A 197 27.79 -0.27 2.45
C ALA A 197 26.45 -0.63 1.75
N ASN A 198 25.33 -0.50 2.47
CA ASN A 198 23.99 -0.88 2.00
C ASN A 198 23.35 0.13 1.02
N LEU A 199 23.97 1.29 0.77
CA LEU A 199 23.46 2.27 -0.18
C LEU A 199 23.74 1.91 -1.65
N LEU A 200 24.66 0.98 -1.92
CA LEU A 200 25.18 0.67 -3.27
C LEU A 200 24.99 -0.77 -3.74
N LYS A 201 24.31 -1.65 -2.99
CA LYS A 201 24.12 -3.06 -3.41
C LYS A 201 22.67 -3.55 -3.25
N LYS A 202 22.18 -4.17 -4.33
CA LYS A 202 20.92 -4.94 -4.38
C LYS A 202 20.85 -5.93 -3.22
N LYS A 203 19.73 -5.95 -2.49
CA LYS A 203 19.45 -6.87 -1.38
C LYS A 203 19.62 -8.32 -1.88
N ARG A 204 20.71 -8.98 -1.47
CA ARG A 204 21.01 -10.39 -1.81
C ARG A 204 20.10 -11.31 -1.00
N SER A 205 19.61 -12.40 -1.59
CA SER A 205 18.78 -13.35 -0.86
C SER A 205 19.63 -14.21 0.07
N HIS A 206 19.01 -14.82 1.08
CA HIS A 206 19.66 -15.79 1.97
C HIS A 206 20.21 -17.01 1.21
N THR A 207 19.70 -17.30 0.01
CA THR A 207 20.02 -18.51 -0.77
C THR A 207 21.18 -18.31 -1.75
N ASP A 208 21.71 -17.10 -1.90
CA ASP A 208 22.80 -16.84 -2.85
C ASP A 208 24.18 -17.12 -2.22
N PRO A 209 25.10 -17.83 -2.93
CA PRO A 209 26.46 -18.03 -2.46
C PRO A 209 27.24 -16.71 -2.41
N PRO A 210 27.96 -16.42 -1.32
CA PRO A 210 28.76 -15.22 -1.22
C PRO A 210 29.96 -15.31 -2.18
N SER A 211 30.33 -14.18 -2.80
CA SER A 211 31.39 -14.12 -3.83
C SER A 211 32.77 -14.59 -3.35
N ILE A 212 32.97 -14.67 -2.03
CA ILE A 212 34.20 -15.14 -1.38
C ILE A 212 34.33 -16.67 -1.43
N LEU A 213 33.21 -17.38 -1.61
CA LEU A 213 33.16 -18.84 -1.68
C LEU A 213 33.11 -19.37 -3.12
N LEU A 214 33.15 -18.48 -4.12
CA LEU A 214 33.11 -18.87 -5.53
C LEU A 214 34.50 -18.77 -6.15
N ASP A 215 34.96 -19.86 -6.75
CA ASP A 215 36.15 -19.86 -7.57
C ASP A 215 35.84 -19.16 -8.90
N ARG A 216 36.56 -18.07 -9.17
CA ARG A 216 36.43 -17.28 -10.41
C ARG A 216 37.61 -17.50 -11.36
N THR A 217 38.53 -18.39 -11.02
CA THR A 217 39.82 -18.47 -11.72
C THR A 217 39.78 -19.26 -13.03
N LYS A 218 38.67 -19.89 -13.41
CA LYS A 218 38.46 -20.46 -14.74
C LYS A 218 37.00 -20.26 -15.21
N ALA A 219 36.83 -19.69 -16.40
CA ALA A 219 35.54 -19.58 -17.07
C ALA A 219 35.15 -20.96 -17.64
N ASP A 220 34.57 -21.82 -16.80
CA ASP A 220 33.95 -23.08 -17.24
C ASP A 220 32.52 -22.83 -17.75
N PRO A 221 32.07 -23.55 -18.80
CA PRO A 221 30.70 -23.44 -19.32
C PRO A 221 29.60 -23.91 -18.34
N GLU A 222 29.96 -24.57 -17.23
CA GLU A 222 29.03 -25.10 -16.21
C GLU A 222 28.73 -24.13 -15.04
N GLY A 223 29.35 -22.94 -15.02
CA GLY A 223 29.13 -21.93 -13.98
C GLY A 223 30.09 -22.00 -12.78
N PRO A 224 30.00 -21.04 -11.84
CA PRO A 224 31.01 -20.85 -10.80
C PRO A 224 30.93 -21.94 -9.71
N ARG A 225 32.05 -22.62 -9.46
CA ARG A 225 32.19 -23.69 -8.45
C ARG A 225 32.53 -23.13 -7.07
N LEU A 226 32.16 -23.85 -6.00
CA LEU A 226 32.51 -23.49 -4.62
C LEU A 226 34.00 -23.78 -4.34
N ILE A 227 34.66 -22.90 -3.60
CA ILE A 227 36.07 -23.08 -3.17
C ILE A 227 36.11 -24.13 -2.06
N ALA A 228 37.04 -25.09 -2.16
CA ALA A 228 37.28 -26.07 -1.11
C ALA A 228 37.74 -25.40 0.19
N THR A 229 37.02 -25.64 1.29
CA THR A 229 37.27 -25.02 2.60
C THR A 229 38.33 -25.74 3.43
N GLY A 230 38.74 -26.93 2.97
CA GLY A 230 39.69 -27.82 3.64
C GLY A 230 39.04 -28.80 4.63
N SER A 231 37.71 -28.86 4.69
CA SER A 231 36.95 -29.88 5.41
C SER A 231 35.88 -30.44 4.46
N ARG A 232 35.90 -31.75 4.24
CA ARG A 232 34.96 -32.43 3.33
C ARG A 232 33.50 -32.25 3.76
N ASP A 233 33.26 -32.27 5.08
CA ASP A 233 31.92 -32.16 5.65
C ASP A 233 31.33 -30.75 5.47
N LEU A 234 32.18 -29.71 5.59
CA LEU A 234 31.76 -28.33 5.33
C LEU A 234 31.54 -28.09 3.83
N ASP A 235 32.39 -28.66 2.97
CA ASP A 235 32.23 -28.55 1.52
C ASP A 235 30.91 -29.22 1.06
N GLN A 236 30.55 -30.36 1.65
CA GLN A 236 29.28 -31.03 1.42
C GLN A 236 28.10 -30.17 1.90
N GLU A 237 28.17 -29.60 3.11
CA GLU A 237 27.14 -28.69 3.65
C GLU A 237 26.93 -27.45 2.77
N LEU A 238 28.01 -26.79 2.34
CA LEU A 238 27.96 -25.63 1.46
C LEU A 238 27.41 -26.00 0.07
N SER A 239 27.79 -27.16 -0.45
CA SER A 239 27.26 -27.65 -1.74
C SER A 239 25.76 -27.91 -1.69
N ALA A 240 25.27 -28.53 -0.61
CA ALA A 240 23.84 -28.79 -0.43
C ALA A 240 23.05 -27.47 -0.32
N LEU A 241 23.59 -26.49 0.41
CA LEU A 241 22.98 -25.16 0.55
C LEU A 241 22.87 -24.38 -0.75
N PHE A 242 23.93 -24.35 -1.55
CA PHE A 242 24.02 -23.42 -2.69
C PHE A 242 23.74 -24.06 -4.05
N SER A 243 24.00 -25.36 -4.23
CA SER A 243 23.84 -26.02 -5.53
C SER A 243 22.40 -26.46 -5.79
N LEU A 244 21.67 -26.94 -4.77
CA LEU A 244 20.32 -27.50 -4.95
C LEU A 244 19.24 -26.45 -5.27
N PRO A 245 19.11 -25.31 -4.55
CA PRO A 245 18.04 -24.34 -4.83
C PRO A 245 18.28 -23.52 -6.10
N ALA A 246 19.55 -23.27 -6.45
CA ALA A 246 19.94 -22.49 -7.62
C ALA A 246 19.76 -23.27 -8.93
N GLN A 247 19.96 -24.59 -8.92
CA GLN A 247 19.70 -25.46 -10.08
C GLN A 247 18.20 -25.78 -10.25
N ALA A 248 17.48 -26.04 -9.15
CA ALA A 248 16.05 -26.38 -9.18
C ALA A 248 15.14 -25.22 -9.64
N SER A 249 15.56 -23.96 -9.47
CA SER A 249 14.75 -22.80 -9.87
C SER A 249 15.02 -22.29 -11.29
N ARG A 250 16.19 -22.59 -11.88
CA ARG A 250 16.57 -22.14 -13.23
C ARG A 250 16.38 -23.20 -14.31
N ARG A 251 16.75 -24.46 -14.06
CA ARG A 251 16.68 -25.52 -15.07
C ARG A 251 15.25 -25.85 -15.56
N PRO A 252 14.19 -25.91 -14.74
CA PRO A 252 12.91 -26.43 -15.23
C PRO A 252 12.23 -25.53 -16.26
N ARG A 253 12.32 -24.20 -16.14
CA ARG A 253 11.60 -23.28 -17.05
C ARG A 253 12.28 -23.14 -18.40
N ASP A 254 13.60 -22.99 -18.41
CA ASP A 254 14.37 -22.84 -19.64
C ASP A 254 14.41 -24.17 -20.40
N GLN A 255 14.47 -25.30 -19.68
CA GLN A 255 14.38 -26.63 -20.28
C GLN A 255 12.99 -26.93 -20.83
N GLN A 256 11.90 -26.62 -20.10
CA GLN A 256 10.53 -26.80 -20.62
C GLN A 256 10.27 -26.00 -21.91
N ALA A 257 10.79 -24.77 -22.00
CA ALA A 257 10.67 -23.97 -23.21
C ALA A 257 11.44 -24.60 -24.38
N SER A 258 12.70 -25.02 -24.14
CA SER A 258 13.51 -25.71 -25.15
C SER A 258 12.92 -27.05 -25.58
N ASP A 259 12.36 -27.82 -24.65
CA ASP A 259 11.72 -29.11 -24.91
C ASP A 259 10.44 -28.91 -25.73
N LEU A 260 9.67 -27.85 -25.45
CA LEU A 260 8.47 -27.50 -26.22
C LEU A 260 8.82 -27.07 -27.65
N GLU A 261 9.82 -26.22 -27.83
CA GLU A 261 10.31 -25.81 -29.16
C GLU A 261 10.78 -27.02 -29.97
N LEU A 262 11.54 -27.92 -29.35
CA LEU A 262 11.98 -29.16 -29.99
C LEU A 262 10.78 -30.05 -30.37
N ALA A 263 9.81 -30.22 -29.47
CA ALA A 263 8.60 -31.01 -29.73
C ALA A 263 7.77 -30.43 -30.89
N GLN A 264 7.63 -29.11 -30.98
CA GLN A 264 6.95 -28.45 -32.08
C GLN A 264 7.69 -28.66 -33.41
N ALA A 265 9.02 -28.54 -33.41
CA ALA A 265 9.83 -28.77 -34.60
C ALA A 265 9.78 -30.23 -35.09
N LEU A 266 9.74 -31.19 -34.16
CA LEU A 266 9.57 -32.61 -34.50
C LEU A 266 8.18 -32.89 -35.07
N ASN A 267 7.13 -32.38 -34.42
CA ASN A 267 5.76 -32.53 -34.90
C ASN A 267 5.57 -31.98 -36.32
N LEU A 268 6.18 -30.82 -36.62
CA LEU A 268 6.12 -30.23 -37.95
C LEU A 268 6.84 -31.09 -39.00
N LYS A 269 8.03 -31.62 -38.69
CA LYS A 269 8.77 -32.52 -39.58
C LYS A 269 8.02 -33.83 -39.84
N GLU A 270 7.46 -34.44 -38.80
CA GLU A 270 6.68 -35.67 -38.94
C GLU A 270 5.42 -35.44 -39.79
N ALA A 271 4.76 -34.29 -39.63
CA ALA A 271 3.61 -33.90 -40.45
C ALA A 271 4.00 -33.64 -41.92
N GLU A 272 5.15 -33.00 -42.18
CA GLU A 272 5.74 -32.82 -43.51
C GLU A 272 5.99 -34.17 -44.20
N GLU A 273 6.66 -35.10 -43.52
CA GLU A 273 6.98 -36.44 -44.04
C GLU A 273 5.73 -37.27 -44.31
N ALA A 274 4.68 -37.11 -43.49
CA ALA A 274 3.39 -37.78 -43.66
C ALA A 274 2.47 -37.10 -44.70
N GLY A 275 2.82 -35.91 -45.20
CA GLY A 275 1.94 -35.12 -46.07
C GLY A 275 0.65 -34.67 -45.38
N ALA A 276 0.66 -34.50 -44.07
CA ALA A 276 -0.50 -34.20 -43.22
C ALA A 276 -0.50 -32.74 -42.72
N LEU A 277 -0.02 -31.82 -43.57
CA LEU A 277 -0.06 -30.39 -43.32
C LEU A 277 -1.38 -29.77 -43.80
N PHE A 278 -1.81 -28.74 -43.08
CA PHE A 278 -3.02 -27.99 -43.38
C PHE A 278 -2.68 -26.55 -43.72
N GLU A 279 -3.23 -26.03 -44.80
CA GLU A 279 -3.03 -24.64 -45.20
C GLU A 279 -3.97 -23.71 -44.42
N CYS A 280 -3.41 -22.69 -43.79
CA CYS A 280 -4.20 -21.65 -43.12
C CYS A 280 -4.81 -20.69 -44.15
N GLN A 281 -6.14 -20.55 -44.17
CA GLN A 281 -6.84 -19.68 -45.13
C GLN A 281 -6.68 -18.17 -44.88
N VAL A 282 -6.01 -17.78 -43.77
CA VAL A 282 -5.76 -16.36 -43.44
C VAL A 282 -4.34 -15.94 -43.83
N CYS A 283 -3.34 -16.76 -43.52
CA CYS A 283 -1.94 -16.43 -43.77
C CYS A 283 -1.28 -17.29 -44.85
N TYR A 284 -1.97 -18.30 -45.38
CA TYR A 284 -1.49 -19.23 -46.41
C TYR A 284 -0.21 -19.97 -46.03
N ASN A 285 0.01 -20.17 -44.73
CA ASN A 285 1.11 -21.00 -44.23
C ASN A 285 0.59 -22.40 -43.93
N ASP A 286 1.43 -23.39 -44.21
CA ASP A 286 1.21 -24.76 -43.84
C ASP A 286 1.49 -24.97 -42.35
N VAL A 287 0.55 -25.62 -41.66
CA VAL A 287 0.63 -25.90 -40.23
C VAL A 287 0.26 -27.35 -39.95
N ALA A 288 0.85 -27.92 -38.89
CA ALA A 288 0.46 -29.24 -38.41
C ALA A 288 -0.95 -29.20 -37.79
N PHE A 289 -1.62 -30.35 -37.73
CA PHE A 289 -2.97 -30.48 -37.18
C PHE A 289 -3.14 -29.87 -35.78
N GLU A 290 -2.16 -30.05 -34.90
CA GLU A 290 -2.18 -29.51 -33.52
C GLU A 290 -2.17 -27.98 -33.46
N ASP A 291 -1.72 -27.34 -34.55
CA ASP A 291 -1.58 -25.89 -34.72
C ASP A 291 -2.72 -25.28 -35.54
N ALA A 292 -3.63 -26.12 -36.03
CA ALA A 292 -4.80 -25.74 -36.79
C ALA A 292 -6.04 -25.60 -35.89
N SER A 293 -6.92 -24.69 -36.29
CA SER A 293 -8.27 -24.54 -35.76
C SER A 293 -9.26 -24.58 -36.91
N PHE A 294 -10.46 -25.08 -36.63
CA PHE A 294 -11.49 -25.29 -37.63
C PHE A 294 -12.72 -24.47 -37.30
N CYS A 295 -13.34 -23.93 -38.34
CA CYS A 295 -14.65 -23.28 -38.25
C CYS A 295 -15.74 -24.32 -37.97
N THR A 296 -16.83 -23.91 -37.32
CA THR A 296 -17.95 -24.79 -36.98
C THR A 296 -18.90 -25.10 -38.15
N HIS A 297 -19.02 -24.19 -39.12
CA HIS A 297 -19.97 -24.31 -40.23
C HIS A 297 -19.35 -24.81 -41.53
N SER A 298 -18.14 -24.35 -41.84
CA SER A 298 -17.39 -24.72 -43.04
C SER A 298 -16.06 -25.36 -42.65
N ASP A 299 -15.41 -26.04 -43.60
CA ASP A 299 -14.08 -26.63 -43.48
C ASP A 299 -12.94 -25.59 -43.54
N HIS A 300 -13.20 -24.36 -43.07
CA HIS A 300 -12.18 -23.31 -43.03
C HIS A 300 -11.14 -23.64 -41.98
N THR A 301 -9.90 -23.80 -42.43
CA THR A 301 -8.74 -24.07 -41.58
C THR A 301 -7.98 -22.78 -41.28
N ILE A 302 -7.76 -22.50 -40.00
CA ILE A 302 -7.12 -21.27 -39.53
C ILE A 302 -6.07 -21.64 -38.49
N CYS A 303 -4.82 -21.17 -38.62
CA CYS A 303 -3.79 -21.47 -37.63
C CYS A 303 -4.02 -20.74 -36.30
N LEU A 304 -3.63 -21.36 -35.18
CA LEU A 304 -3.78 -20.81 -33.84
C LEU A 304 -3.04 -19.47 -33.66
N ASP A 305 -1.99 -19.20 -34.44
CA ASP A 305 -1.33 -17.90 -34.45
C ASP A 305 -2.18 -16.78 -35.04
N CYS A 306 -2.91 -17.05 -36.13
CA CYS A 306 -3.86 -16.07 -36.68
C CYS A 306 -4.98 -15.79 -35.68
N VAL A 307 -5.52 -16.84 -35.04
CA VAL A 307 -6.52 -16.71 -33.97
C VAL A 307 -6.01 -15.80 -32.84
N ARG A 308 -4.79 -16.04 -32.34
CA ARG A 308 -4.17 -15.25 -31.27
C ARG A 308 -3.93 -13.80 -31.68
N ARG A 309 -3.40 -13.55 -32.88
CA ARG A 309 -3.14 -12.19 -33.39
C ARG A 309 -4.43 -11.41 -33.55
N THR A 310 -5.44 -12.02 -34.16
CA THR A 310 -6.75 -11.39 -34.33
C THR A 310 -7.43 -11.10 -33.00
N LEU A 311 -7.32 -12.00 -32.01
CA LEU A 311 -7.83 -11.74 -30.66
C LEU A 311 -7.14 -10.52 -30.03
N ASN A 312 -5.81 -10.44 -30.12
CA ASN A 312 -5.05 -9.30 -29.59
C ASN A 312 -5.41 -7.99 -30.31
N GLU A 313 -5.57 -8.02 -31.63
CA GLU A 313 -6.01 -6.86 -32.41
C GLU A 313 -7.44 -6.45 -32.06
N ALA A 314 -8.34 -7.40 -31.81
CA ALA A 314 -9.71 -7.11 -31.39
C ALA A 314 -9.75 -6.49 -29.98
N LEU A 315 -8.87 -6.92 -29.08
CA LEU A 315 -8.78 -6.40 -27.70
C LEU A 315 -8.13 -5.03 -27.60
N PHE A 316 -7.01 -4.83 -28.28
CA PHE A 316 -6.17 -3.64 -28.13
C PHE A 316 -6.27 -2.66 -29.31
N GLY A 317 -6.84 -3.10 -30.43
CA GLY A 317 -7.07 -2.30 -31.63
C GLY A 317 -8.57 -2.05 -31.87
N GLN A 318 -8.94 -1.95 -33.15
CA GLN A 318 -10.29 -1.59 -33.60
C GLN A 318 -11.10 -2.79 -34.13
N GLY A 319 -10.59 -4.01 -34.01
CA GLY A 319 -11.18 -5.21 -34.61
C GLY A 319 -12.34 -5.86 -33.84
N TRP A 320 -12.77 -5.34 -32.69
CA TRP A 320 -13.73 -6.02 -31.81
C TRP A 320 -15.05 -6.37 -32.51
N ALA A 321 -15.71 -5.38 -33.12
CA ALA A 321 -17.03 -5.59 -33.73
C ALA A 321 -17.01 -6.52 -34.95
N LYS A 322 -15.88 -6.57 -35.67
CA LYS A 322 -15.72 -7.42 -36.85
C LYS A 322 -15.43 -8.87 -36.44
N SER A 323 -14.46 -9.08 -35.55
CA SER A 323 -13.87 -10.41 -35.34
C SER A 323 -14.49 -11.21 -34.20
N ILE A 324 -15.22 -10.57 -33.28
CA ILE A 324 -15.75 -11.23 -32.07
C ILE A 324 -17.25 -11.49 -32.22
N ASP A 325 -17.65 -12.70 -31.87
CA ASP A 325 -19.03 -13.08 -31.62
C ASP A 325 -19.31 -12.91 -30.12
N VAL A 326 -20.08 -11.86 -29.79
CA VAL A 326 -20.42 -11.50 -28.41
C VAL A 326 -21.39 -12.50 -27.81
N GLU A 327 -22.33 -13.05 -28.57
CA GLU A 327 -23.34 -13.96 -28.04
C GLU A 327 -22.73 -15.26 -27.54
N ARG A 328 -21.71 -15.74 -28.25
CA ARG A 328 -20.99 -16.98 -27.93
C ARG A 328 -19.71 -16.75 -27.13
N GLY A 329 -19.23 -15.51 -27.02
CA GLY A 329 -17.96 -15.19 -26.36
C GLY A 329 -16.75 -15.80 -27.06
N THR A 330 -16.76 -15.85 -28.39
CA THR A 330 -15.70 -16.45 -29.22
C THR A 330 -15.36 -15.58 -30.43
N LEU A 331 -14.42 -16.03 -31.28
CA LEU A 331 -14.11 -15.36 -32.54
C LEU A 331 -15.01 -15.88 -33.67
N LYS A 332 -15.50 -14.98 -34.52
CA LYS A 332 -16.11 -15.33 -35.80
C LYS A 332 -15.07 -15.98 -36.71
N CYS A 333 -15.54 -16.68 -37.74
CA CYS A 333 -14.67 -17.23 -38.76
C CYS A 333 -13.82 -16.10 -39.37
N LEU A 334 -12.52 -16.36 -39.54
CA LEU A 334 -11.56 -15.37 -40.03
C LEU A 334 -11.25 -15.53 -41.53
N ALA A 335 -11.69 -16.62 -42.14
CA ALA A 335 -11.32 -16.97 -43.52
C ALA A 335 -12.13 -16.21 -44.57
N SER A 336 -13.41 -15.94 -44.32
CA SER A 336 -14.28 -15.18 -45.21
C SER A 336 -15.28 -14.36 -44.39
N ASP A 337 -15.55 -13.14 -44.85
CA ASP A 337 -16.53 -12.24 -44.23
C ASP A 337 -17.98 -12.77 -44.41
N ASP A 338 -18.21 -13.67 -45.38
CA ASP A 338 -19.52 -14.28 -45.65
C ASP A 338 -19.76 -15.58 -44.87
N CYS A 339 -18.84 -15.96 -43.97
CA CYS A 339 -18.96 -17.17 -43.18
C CYS A 339 -19.60 -16.89 -41.82
N ASP A 340 -20.79 -17.45 -41.58
CA ASP A 340 -21.51 -17.36 -40.29
C ASP A 340 -20.94 -18.26 -39.18
N GLY A 341 -19.86 -18.99 -39.47
CA GLY A 341 -19.23 -19.87 -38.50
C GLY A 341 -18.35 -19.15 -37.49
N HIS A 342 -17.93 -19.89 -36.46
CA HIS A 342 -17.10 -19.37 -35.37
C HIS A 342 -16.04 -20.39 -34.96
N ILE A 343 -15.04 -19.92 -34.21
CA ILE A 343 -13.95 -20.73 -33.67
C ILE A 343 -14.31 -21.15 -32.24
N HIS A 344 -14.18 -22.44 -31.91
CA HIS A 344 -14.50 -22.95 -30.58
C HIS A 344 -13.64 -22.30 -29.48
N GLN A 345 -14.24 -22.03 -28.31
CA GLN A 345 -13.57 -21.34 -27.19
C GLN A 345 -12.33 -22.08 -26.70
N ASP A 346 -12.35 -23.41 -26.72
CA ASP A 346 -11.19 -24.23 -26.32
C ASP A 346 -9.96 -24.01 -27.21
N LEU A 347 -10.19 -23.80 -28.52
CA LEU A 347 -9.12 -23.52 -29.48
C LEU A 347 -8.58 -22.10 -29.28
N LEU A 348 -9.44 -21.15 -28.92
CA LEU A 348 -9.04 -19.80 -28.53
C LEU A 348 -8.15 -19.82 -27.28
N LEU A 349 -8.53 -20.58 -26.24
CA LEU A 349 -7.74 -20.77 -25.03
C LEU A 349 -6.42 -21.48 -25.32
N ARG A 350 -6.42 -22.48 -26.21
CA ARG A 350 -5.20 -23.17 -26.66
C ARG A 350 -4.24 -22.23 -27.38
N ALA A 351 -4.75 -21.38 -28.27
CA ALA A 351 -3.97 -20.36 -28.97
C ALA A 351 -3.28 -19.40 -27.98
N LEU A 352 -3.98 -18.98 -26.92
CA LEU A 352 -3.42 -18.14 -25.87
C LEU A 352 -2.35 -18.86 -25.03
N ARG A 353 -2.53 -20.14 -24.69
CA ARG A 353 -1.58 -20.89 -23.84
C ARG A 353 -0.20 -21.09 -24.44
N ARG A 354 -0.02 -20.86 -25.74
CA ARG A 354 1.29 -20.95 -26.42
C ARG A 354 2.22 -19.80 -26.12
N SER A 355 1.70 -18.63 -25.76
CA SER A 355 2.53 -17.53 -25.26
C SER A 355 2.77 -17.67 -23.75
N ASP A 356 3.67 -16.85 -23.22
CA ASP A 356 3.96 -16.77 -21.79
C ASP A 356 2.70 -16.86 -20.92
N SER A 357 2.64 -17.88 -20.05
CA SER A 357 1.46 -18.22 -19.24
C SER A 357 0.85 -17.05 -18.46
N LYS A 358 1.68 -16.09 -18.05
CA LYS A 358 1.23 -14.86 -17.36
C LYS A 358 0.54 -13.87 -18.30
N SER A 359 1.11 -13.66 -19.49
CA SER A 359 0.55 -12.74 -20.50
C SER A 359 -0.77 -13.27 -21.05
N SER A 360 -0.86 -14.58 -21.26
CA SER A 360 -2.06 -15.26 -21.74
C SER A 360 -3.23 -15.13 -20.77
N ALA A 361 -3.00 -15.33 -19.48
CA ALA A 361 -4.03 -15.20 -18.45
C ALA A 361 -4.53 -13.75 -18.31
N GLU A 362 -3.65 -12.76 -18.48
CA GLU A 362 -4.03 -11.35 -18.49
C GLU A 362 -4.87 -11.00 -19.73
N THR A 363 -4.49 -11.50 -20.89
CA THR A 363 -5.20 -11.28 -22.16
C THR A 363 -6.60 -11.89 -22.12
N TRP A 364 -6.72 -13.11 -21.61
CA TRP A 364 -8.02 -13.77 -21.42
C TRP A 364 -8.93 -13.00 -20.47
N ARG A 365 -8.40 -12.54 -19.33
CA ARG A 365 -9.19 -11.72 -18.39
C ARG A 365 -9.68 -10.42 -19.01
N LYS A 366 -8.85 -9.74 -19.82
CA LYS A 366 -9.27 -8.52 -20.55
C LYS A 366 -10.38 -8.82 -21.57
N PHE A 367 -10.32 -9.98 -22.21
CA PHE A 367 -11.39 -10.43 -23.12
C PHE A 367 -12.70 -10.66 -22.37
N GLU A 368 -12.66 -11.39 -21.26
CA GLU A 368 -13.84 -11.59 -20.40
C GLU A 368 -14.40 -10.27 -19.86
N ASP A 369 -13.53 -9.37 -19.37
CA ASP A 369 -13.92 -8.05 -18.88
C ASP A 369 -14.65 -7.23 -19.94
N ARG A 370 -14.13 -7.20 -21.17
CA ARG A 370 -14.73 -6.44 -22.29
C ARG A 370 -16.02 -7.07 -22.80
N LEU A 371 -16.09 -8.41 -22.81
CA LEU A 371 -17.32 -9.14 -23.14
C LEU A 371 -18.41 -8.87 -22.10
N ALA A 372 -18.06 -8.95 -20.81
CA ALA A 372 -18.95 -8.60 -19.71
C ALA A 372 -19.42 -7.15 -19.81
N GLU A 373 -18.53 -6.21 -20.13
CA GLU A 373 -18.89 -4.81 -20.31
C GLU A 373 -19.87 -4.60 -21.46
N HIS A 374 -19.69 -5.28 -22.59
CA HIS A 374 -20.64 -5.22 -23.71
C HIS A 374 -22.04 -5.70 -23.29
N ASN A 375 -22.11 -6.85 -22.60
CA ASN A 375 -23.37 -7.41 -22.13
C ASN A 375 -24.07 -6.50 -21.09
N LEU A 376 -23.28 -5.87 -20.22
CA LEU A 376 -23.77 -4.92 -19.22
C LEU A 376 -24.28 -3.60 -19.82
N GLN A 377 -23.71 -3.14 -20.93
CA GLN A 377 -24.25 -1.96 -21.64
C GLN A 377 -25.61 -2.24 -22.28
N HIS A 378 -25.86 -3.47 -22.71
CA HIS A 378 -27.11 -3.88 -23.35
C HIS A 378 -28.20 -4.32 -22.37
N SER A 379 -27.87 -4.57 -21.09
CA SER A 379 -28.82 -5.09 -20.10
C SER A 379 -29.82 -4.05 -19.57
N ALA A 380 -29.68 -2.78 -19.96
CA ALA A 380 -30.50 -1.65 -19.49
C ALA A 380 -30.56 -1.49 -17.95
N LEU A 381 -29.62 -2.10 -17.23
CA LEU A 381 -29.54 -2.01 -15.77
C LEU A 381 -28.84 -0.71 -15.33
N PRO A 382 -29.26 -0.12 -14.20
CA PRO A 382 -28.54 0.98 -13.58
C PRO A 382 -27.25 0.44 -12.94
N LEU A 383 -26.09 0.85 -13.43
CA LEU A 383 -24.81 0.29 -13.00
C LEU A 383 -23.92 1.36 -12.38
N VAL A 384 -23.41 1.08 -11.20
CA VAL A 384 -22.30 1.81 -10.57
C VAL A 384 -21.00 1.10 -10.93
N ARG A 385 -20.01 1.88 -11.37
CA ARG A 385 -18.72 1.34 -11.83
C ARG A 385 -17.57 1.78 -10.94
N CYS A 386 -16.63 0.88 -10.73
CA CYS A 386 -15.36 1.22 -10.11
C CYS A 386 -14.50 2.06 -11.08
N PRO A 387 -13.92 3.21 -10.66
CA PRO A 387 -13.05 4.01 -11.52
C PRO A 387 -11.65 3.42 -11.72
N TYR A 388 -11.32 2.31 -11.05
CA TYR A 388 -9.98 1.72 -11.05
C TYR A 388 -9.88 0.34 -11.72
N CYS A 389 -11.01 -0.29 -12.01
CA CYS A 389 -11.07 -1.62 -12.60
C CYS A 389 -12.44 -1.86 -13.25
N SER A 390 -12.56 -2.92 -14.04
CA SER A 390 -13.78 -3.31 -14.77
C SER A 390 -14.97 -3.73 -13.89
N TYR A 391 -14.82 -3.73 -12.54
CA TYR A 391 -15.87 -4.15 -11.62
C TYR A 391 -17.09 -3.21 -11.66
N PRO A 392 -18.28 -3.76 -11.95
CA PRO A 392 -19.56 -3.07 -11.84
C PRO A 392 -20.43 -3.69 -10.74
N GLU A 393 -21.31 -2.88 -10.15
CA GLU A 393 -22.42 -3.38 -9.34
C GLU A 393 -23.71 -2.68 -9.73
N VAL A 394 -24.83 -3.38 -9.58
CA VAL A 394 -26.15 -2.80 -9.86
C VAL A 394 -26.43 -1.74 -8.80
N GLU A 395 -26.76 -0.53 -9.26
CA GLU A 395 -27.18 0.53 -8.36
C GLU A 395 -28.52 0.14 -7.74
N GLN A 396 -28.58 0.20 -6.41
CA GLN A 396 -29.84 0.00 -5.71
C GLN A 396 -30.73 1.22 -5.98
N ILE A 397 -31.72 1.05 -6.87
CA ILE A 397 -32.77 2.03 -7.10
C ILE A 397 -33.83 1.85 -6.01
N TYR A 398 -34.22 2.97 -5.40
CA TYR A 398 -35.38 3.02 -4.51
C TYR A 398 -36.58 3.52 -5.31
N ASP A 399 -37.38 2.59 -5.83
CA ASP A 399 -38.71 2.87 -6.34
C ASP A 399 -39.75 2.84 -5.21
N ALA A 400 -40.89 3.51 -5.41
CA ALA A 400 -41.96 3.62 -4.40
C ALA A 400 -42.36 2.27 -3.77
N ASP A 401 -42.37 1.19 -4.56
CA ASP A 401 -42.70 -0.17 -4.11
C ASP A 401 -41.55 -0.87 -3.37
N THR A 402 -40.30 -0.52 -3.65
CA THR A 402 -39.12 -1.09 -2.99
C THR A 402 -38.76 -0.39 -1.68
N VAL A 403 -39.13 0.89 -1.56
CA VAL A 403 -38.92 1.70 -0.35
C VAL A 403 -39.65 1.09 0.84
N THR A 404 -40.87 0.57 0.65
CA THR A 404 -41.69 -0.01 1.72
C THR A 404 -41.06 -1.19 2.42
N SER A 405 -40.21 -1.97 1.73
CA SER A 405 -39.59 -3.18 2.27
C SER A 405 -38.15 -2.99 2.75
N VAL A 406 -37.44 -1.99 2.23
CA VAL A 406 -35.99 -1.83 2.46
C VAL A 406 -35.66 -0.68 3.41
N ILE A 407 -36.48 0.37 3.43
CA ILE A 407 -36.12 1.62 4.12
C ILE A 407 -36.85 1.73 5.46
N THR A 408 -36.10 1.81 6.55
CA THR A 408 -36.63 2.18 7.86
C THR A 408 -36.59 3.70 8.02
N TRP A 409 -37.71 4.27 8.44
CA TRP A 409 -37.83 5.72 8.65
C TRP A 409 -38.51 6.02 9.97
N HIS A 410 -38.09 7.11 10.61
CA HIS A 410 -38.62 7.57 11.89
C HIS A 410 -38.80 9.09 11.87
N VAL A 411 -39.75 9.60 12.64
CA VAL A 411 -39.96 11.05 12.77
C VAL A 411 -38.91 11.67 13.68
N ARG A 412 -38.28 12.75 13.23
CA ARG A 412 -37.27 13.50 13.98
C ARG A 412 -37.87 14.08 15.26
N LYS A 413 -37.21 13.83 16.40
CA LYS A 413 -37.58 14.48 17.67
C LYS A 413 -37.23 15.98 17.62
N PRO A 414 -38.12 16.90 17.99
CA PRO A 414 -37.82 18.33 18.01
C PRO A 414 -36.78 18.63 19.09
N THR A 415 -35.58 19.05 18.69
CA THR A 415 -34.43 19.24 19.59
C THR A 415 -34.26 20.67 20.12
N THR A 416 -35.08 21.64 19.68
CA THR A 416 -35.01 23.04 20.14
C THR A 416 -36.40 23.60 20.52
N GLY A 417 -36.45 24.51 21.51
CA GLY A 417 -37.70 25.09 22.04
C GLY A 417 -38.51 25.95 21.06
N ILE A 418 -37.91 26.41 19.95
CA ILE A 418 -38.62 27.13 18.89
C ILE A 418 -39.42 26.15 18.01
N HIS A 419 -38.88 24.94 17.78
CA HIS A 419 -39.59 23.90 17.04
C HIS A 419 -40.75 23.32 17.84
N THR A 420 -40.69 23.27 19.17
CA THR A 420 -41.82 22.77 19.98
C THR A 420 -43.03 23.69 19.93
N VAL A 421 -42.85 25.02 20.03
CA VAL A 421 -43.95 25.99 19.92
C VAL A 421 -44.59 25.97 18.53
N LEU A 422 -43.78 25.92 17.47
CA LEU A 422 -44.29 25.81 16.11
C LEU A 422 -45.04 24.48 15.88
N CYS A 423 -44.55 23.38 16.44
CA CYS A 423 -45.23 22.09 16.37
C CYS A 423 -46.58 22.10 17.12
N ILE A 424 -46.67 22.76 18.27
CA ILE A 424 -47.94 22.92 19.01
C ILE A 424 -48.95 23.71 18.17
N LEU A 425 -48.53 24.82 17.55
CA LEU A 425 -49.39 25.63 16.68
C LEU A 425 -49.86 24.84 15.45
N LEU A 426 -48.98 24.05 14.83
CA LEU A 426 -49.33 23.15 13.72
C LEU A 426 -50.30 22.03 14.16
N LEU A 427 -50.18 21.54 15.39
CA LEU A 427 -51.06 20.51 15.93
C LEU A 427 -52.50 21.01 16.13
N GLU A 428 -52.69 22.29 16.48
CA GLU A 428 -54.02 22.90 16.56
C GLU A 428 -54.66 23.15 15.18
N LEU A 429 -53.84 23.35 14.13
CA LEU A 429 -54.29 23.45 12.74
C LEU A 429 -54.59 22.09 12.09
N LEU A 430 -54.12 21.00 12.69
CA LEU A 430 -54.20 19.64 12.18
C LEU A 430 -55.65 19.14 11.93
N PRO A 431 -56.64 19.40 12.81
CA PRO A 431 -58.03 19.03 12.55
C PRO A 431 -58.61 19.70 11.31
N ALA A 432 -58.32 20.99 11.10
CA ALA A 432 -58.81 21.74 9.96
C ALA A 432 -58.17 21.28 8.64
N THR A 433 -56.87 20.96 8.66
CA THR A 433 -56.17 20.43 7.48
C THR A 433 -56.60 19.00 7.15
N ILE A 434 -56.85 18.15 8.16
CA ILE A 434 -57.42 16.81 7.94
C ILE A 434 -58.77 16.93 7.25
N ILE A 435 -59.70 17.75 7.77
CA ILE A 435 -61.04 17.88 7.19
C ILE A 435 -60.98 18.32 5.73
N LEU A 436 -60.06 19.23 5.38
CA LEU A 436 -59.89 19.74 4.02
C LEU A 436 -59.23 18.72 3.06
N LEU A 437 -58.29 17.91 3.55
CA LEU A 437 -57.53 16.96 2.73
C LEU A 437 -58.15 15.55 2.68
N LEU A 438 -58.92 15.15 3.69
CA LEU A 438 -59.58 13.84 3.80
C LEU A 438 -60.34 13.41 2.53
N PRO A 439 -61.18 14.25 1.88
CA PRO A 439 -61.86 13.85 0.65
C PRO A 439 -60.87 13.53 -0.47
N PHE A 440 -59.75 14.26 -0.58
CA PHE A 440 -58.72 13.97 -1.59
C PHE A 440 -58.00 12.66 -1.29
N PHE A 441 -57.68 12.38 -0.02
CA PHE A 441 -57.08 11.10 0.38
C PHE A 441 -57.99 9.89 0.13
N LEU A 442 -59.31 10.05 0.32
CA LEU A 442 -60.28 8.99 0.06
C LEU A 442 -60.50 8.72 -1.44
N ILE A 443 -60.44 9.77 -2.27
CA ILE A 443 -60.64 9.64 -3.72
C ILE A 443 -59.36 9.17 -4.43
N PHE A 444 -58.18 9.58 -3.94
CA PHE A 444 -56.88 9.26 -4.56
C PHE A 444 -55.86 8.68 -3.57
N PRO A 445 -56.16 7.56 -2.87
CA PRO A 445 -55.28 7.02 -1.83
C PRO A 445 -53.90 6.64 -2.36
N HIS A 446 -53.84 5.98 -3.52
CA HIS A 446 -52.58 5.56 -4.13
C HIS A 446 -51.68 6.74 -4.52
N TYR A 447 -52.26 7.85 -5.00
CA TYR A 447 -51.48 9.02 -5.41
C TYR A 447 -50.66 9.60 -4.25
N PHE A 448 -51.28 9.83 -3.10
CA PHE A 448 -50.57 10.40 -1.94
C PHE A 448 -49.56 9.42 -1.32
N ILE A 449 -49.88 8.13 -1.32
CA ILE A 449 -48.96 7.07 -0.87
C ILE A 449 -47.71 7.06 -1.75
N THR A 450 -47.87 7.09 -3.07
CA THR A 450 -46.74 7.13 -4.02
C THR A 450 -45.93 8.43 -3.88
N LEU A 451 -46.57 9.59 -3.70
CA LEU A 451 -45.86 10.86 -3.44
C LEU A 451 -44.99 10.79 -2.17
N PHE A 452 -45.51 10.19 -1.09
CA PHE A 452 -44.76 10.04 0.16
C PHE A 452 -43.57 9.09 0.02
N TYR A 453 -43.77 7.92 -0.59
CA TYR A 453 -42.69 6.94 -0.76
C TYR A 453 -41.63 7.40 -1.78
N THR A 454 -42.02 8.16 -2.82
CA THR A 454 -41.04 8.82 -3.70
C THR A 454 -40.25 9.90 -2.97
N ALA A 455 -40.86 10.66 -2.05
CA ALA A 455 -40.15 11.62 -1.22
C ALA A 455 -39.15 10.93 -0.27
N LEU A 456 -39.54 9.78 0.30
CA LEU A 456 -38.63 8.94 1.08
C LEU A 456 -37.47 8.39 0.24
N ALA A 457 -37.73 7.94 -0.99
CA ALA A 457 -36.69 7.50 -1.93
C ALA A 457 -35.70 8.64 -2.23
N HIS A 458 -36.19 9.85 -2.53
CA HIS A 458 -35.35 11.02 -2.76
C HIS A 458 -34.49 11.34 -1.52
N LEU A 459 -35.07 11.27 -0.33
CA LEU A 459 -34.35 11.51 0.92
C LEU A 459 -33.27 10.44 1.15
N ALA A 460 -33.59 9.16 0.96
CA ALA A 460 -32.65 8.05 1.05
C ALA A 460 -31.47 8.20 0.08
N MET A 461 -31.75 8.57 -1.17
CA MET A 461 -30.72 8.85 -2.18
C MET A 461 -29.83 10.05 -1.84
N LYS A 462 -30.35 11.01 -1.06
CA LYS A 462 -29.59 12.18 -0.58
C LYS A 462 -28.73 11.84 0.64
N THR A 463 -29.25 11.02 1.56
CA THR A 463 -28.56 10.63 2.80
C THR A 463 -27.58 9.47 2.62
N ARG A 464 -27.71 8.68 1.53
CA ARG A 464 -26.79 7.58 1.23
C ARG A 464 -25.33 8.04 1.24
N THR A 465 -24.47 7.18 1.76
CA THR A 465 -23.04 7.48 1.74
C THR A 465 -22.54 7.51 0.30
N THR A 466 -21.74 8.51 -0.04
CA THR A 466 -21.11 8.59 -1.37
C THR A 466 -19.88 7.69 -1.47
N ARG A 467 -19.57 6.92 -0.43
CA ARG A 467 -18.41 6.05 -0.37
C ARG A 467 -18.75 4.72 -1.04
N PHE A 468 -18.10 4.48 -2.16
CA PHE A 468 -18.10 3.21 -2.86
C PHE A 468 -16.92 2.36 -2.42
N GLN A 469 -17.13 1.06 -2.26
CA GLN A 469 -16.05 0.11 -2.00
C GLN A 469 -16.12 -1.03 -3.01
N CYS A 470 -15.10 -1.10 -3.87
CA CYS A 470 -15.00 -2.15 -4.87
C CYS A 470 -14.95 -3.53 -4.19
N ARG A 471 -15.79 -4.48 -4.63
CA ARG A 471 -15.82 -5.85 -4.10
C ARG A 471 -14.95 -6.83 -4.90
N ASN A 472 -14.29 -6.37 -5.97
CA ASN A 472 -13.31 -7.19 -6.68
C ASN A 472 -12.11 -7.46 -5.76
N PRO A 473 -11.77 -8.74 -5.45
CA PRO A 473 -10.68 -9.11 -4.53
C PRO A 473 -9.32 -8.53 -4.92
N SER A 474 -9.10 -8.26 -6.22
CA SER A 474 -7.84 -7.70 -6.71
C SER A 474 -7.74 -6.17 -6.55
N CYS A 475 -8.88 -5.46 -6.48
CA CYS A 475 -8.91 -4.00 -6.43
C CYS A 475 -9.15 -3.50 -5.00
N MET A 476 -10.29 -3.86 -4.38
CA MET A 476 -10.71 -3.44 -3.03
C MET A 476 -10.59 -1.93 -2.71
N ARG A 477 -10.42 -1.07 -3.73
CA ARG A 477 -10.25 0.38 -3.56
C ARG A 477 -11.58 1.04 -3.22
N LYS A 478 -11.49 2.08 -2.40
CA LYS A 478 -12.61 2.94 -2.05
C LYS A 478 -12.61 4.16 -2.96
N SER A 479 -13.76 4.51 -3.51
CA SER A 479 -13.94 5.70 -4.35
C SER A 479 -15.19 6.47 -3.97
N CYS A 480 -15.33 7.67 -4.49
CA CYS A 480 -16.53 8.48 -4.34
C CYS A 480 -17.49 8.28 -5.53
N LEU A 481 -18.76 8.01 -5.27
CA LEU A 481 -19.80 7.86 -6.30
C LEU A 481 -20.05 9.16 -7.08
N LYS A 482 -19.83 10.32 -6.45
CA LYS A 482 -20.08 11.64 -7.07
C LYS A 482 -18.92 12.07 -7.97
N CYS A 483 -17.69 12.09 -7.44
CA CYS A 483 -16.53 12.60 -8.18
C CYS A 483 -15.65 11.50 -8.81
N GLN A 484 -15.94 10.22 -8.55
CA GLN A 484 -15.20 9.06 -9.07
C GLN A 484 -13.70 9.03 -8.69
N LYS A 485 -13.29 9.82 -7.68
CA LYS A 485 -11.91 9.86 -7.17
C LYS A 485 -11.73 8.94 -5.97
N ALA A 486 -10.47 8.77 -5.57
CA ALA A 486 -10.10 7.93 -4.44
C ALA A 486 -10.71 8.49 -3.17
N TRP A 487 -11.30 7.62 -2.35
CA TRP A 487 -11.86 8.01 -1.08
C TRP A 487 -10.74 8.19 -0.04
N HIS A 488 -10.73 9.34 0.64
CA HIS A 488 -9.91 9.62 1.81
C HIS A 488 -10.83 10.13 2.92
N ASP A 489 -10.60 9.75 4.17
CA ASP A 489 -11.43 10.20 5.29
C ASP A 489 -10.78 11.41 5.99
N PRO A 490 -11.47 12.55 6.17
CA PRO A 490 -12.78 12.92 5.60
C PRO A 490 -12.69 13.27 4.09
N HIS A 491 -13.71 12.92 3.31
CA HIS A 491 -13.73 13.12 1.86
C HIS A 491 -14.51 14.38 1.48
N VAL A 492 -13.91 15.24 0.65
CA VAL A 492 -14.58 16.38 0.03
C VAL A 492 -14.47 16.25 -1.49
N CYS A 493 -15.61 16.25 -2.18
CA CYS A 493 -15.63 16.14 -3.64
C CYS A 493 -14.93 17.35 -4.27
N HIS A 494 -14.08 17.12 -5.27
CA HIS A 494 -13.40 18.18 -6.02
C HIS A 494 -12.57 19.18 -5.20
N GLU A 495 -12.03 18.76 -4.05
CA GLU A 495 -11.16 19.59 -3.19
C GLU A 495 -10.09 20.42 -3.94
N PRO A 496 -9.30 19.87 -4.90
CA PRO A 496 -8.32 20.69 -5.61
C PRO A 496 -8.95 21.79 -6.48
N LEU A 497 -10.10 21.53 -7.10
CA LEU A 497 -10.81 22.53 -7.88
C LEU A 497 -11.38 23.61 -6.96
N ILE A 498 -11.99 23.22 -5.84
CA ILE A 498 -12.48 24.11 -4.79
C ILE A 498 -11.38 25.06 -4.31
N LEU A 499 -10.20 24.52 -4.00
CA LEU A 499 -9.05 25.33 -3.57
C LEU A 499 -8.57 26.27 -4.68
N SER A 500 -8.54 25.81 -5.93
CA SER A 500 -8.15 26.68 -7.06
C SER A 500 -9.16 27.80 -7.32
N LEU A 501 -10.46 27.54 -7.18
CA LEU A 501 -11.50 28.57 -7.32
C LEU A 501 -11.40 29.57 -6.16
N ARG A 502 -11.28 29.09 -4.93
CA ARG A 502 -11.14 29.95 -3.75
C ARG A 502 -9.91 30.85 -3.85
N THR A 503 -8.76 30.29 -4.19
CA THR A 503 -7.51 31.06 -4.32
C THR A 503 -7.56 32.08 -5.46
N THR A 504 -8.18 31.75 -6.59
CA THR A 504 -8.34 32.68 -7.72
C THR A 504 -9.29 33.84 -7.37
N VAL A 505 -10.42 33.55 -6.72
CA VAL A 505 -11.36 34.57 -6.24
C VAL A 505 -10.75 35.43 -5.14
N GLU A 506 -10.08 34.84 -4.14
CA GLU A 506 -9.39 35.57 -3.08
C GLU A 506 -8.26 36.46 -3.63
N ALA A 507 -7.48 35.96 -4.59
CA ALA A 507 -6.44 36.73 -5.26
C ALA A 507 -7.02 37.92 -6.05
N ALA A 508 -8.13 37.72 -6.77
CA ALA A 508 -8.81 38.78 -7.51
C ALA A 508 -9.40 39.85 -6.58
N ARG A 509 -10.10 39.44 -5.51
CA ARG A 509 -10.61 40.33 -4.45
C ARG A 509 -9.47 41.17 -3.84
N THR A 510 -8.35 40.51 -3.57
CA THR A 510 -7.15 41.14 -3.02
C THR A 510 -6.50 42.14 -3.98
N ALA A 511 -6.42 41.80 -5.27
CA ALA A 511 -5.85 42.65 -6.32
C ALA A 511 -6.75 43.84 -6.70
N ALA A 512 -8.05 43.78 -6.39
CA ALA A 512 -8.99 44.88 -6.61
C ALA A 512 -8.67 46.07 -5.69
N ILE A 513 -8.36 45.82 -4.42
CA ILE A 513 -8.03 46.87 -3.43
C ILE A 513 -6.54 47.22 -3.47
N LYS A 514 -5.65 46.21 -3.54
CA LYS A 514 -4.20 46.46 -3.47
C LYS A 514 -3.72 47.21 -4.71
N ARG A 515 -2.82 48.18 -4.49
CA ARG A 515 -2.04 48.82 -5.54
C ARG A 515 -0.59 48.39 -5.40
N THR A 516 0.02 47.96 -6.51
CA THR A 516 1.38 47.44 -6.54
C THR A 516 2.27 48.39 -7.31
N CYS A 517 3.40 48.80 -6.71
CA CYS A 517 4.38 49.63 -7.38
C CYS A 517 5.04 48.87 -8.54
N PRO A 518 4.97 49.34 -9.81
CA PRO A 518 5.63 48.68 -10.93
C PRO A 518 7.16 48.78 -10.86
N ARG A 519 7.70 49.71 -10.07
CA ARG A 519 9.15 49.90 -9.93
C ARG A 519 9.81 48.92 -8.96
N CYS A 520 9.17 48.64 -7.83
CA CYS A 520 9.76 47.82 -6.76
C CYS A 520 8.87 46.69 -6.25
N GLY A 521 7.65 46.52 -6.79
CA GLY A 521 6.72 45.44 -6.41
C GLY A 521 6.02 45.61 -5.05
N THR A 522 6.31 46.67 -4.30
CA THR A 522 5.66 46.89 -2.99
C THR A 522 4.16 47.16 -3.17
N SER A 523 3.33 46.38 -2.47
CA SER A 523 1.87 46.51 -2.51
C SER A 523 1.33 47.20 -1.28
N PHE A 524 0.36 48.10 -1.45
CA PHE A 524 -0.22 48.87 -0.37
C PHE A 524 -1.71 49.17 -0.63
N VAL A 525 -2.44 49.44 0.44
CA VAL A 525 -3.88 49.75 0.45
C VAL A 525 -4.06 51.15 1.02
N LYS A 526 -4.96 51.94 0.44
CA LYS A 526 -5.27 53.28 0.91
C LYS A 526 -6.31 53.17 2.04
N THR A 527 -5.97 53.61 3.26
CA THR A 527 -6.91 53.65 4.38
C THR A 527 -7.60 55.01 4.53
N SER A 528 -6.93 56.09 4.13
CA SER A 528 -7.46 57.47 4.11
C SER A 528 -6.54 58.39 3.29
N GLY A 529 -6.97 59.62 3.00
CA GLY A 529 -6.14 60.65 2.35
C GLY A 529 -6.40 60.84 0.84
N CYS A 530 -5.43 61.39 0.11
CA CYS A 530 -5.57 61.73 -1.31
C CYS A 530 -5.21 60.56 -2.25
N ASN A 531 -5.71 60.57 -3.49
CA ASN A 531 -5.49 59.53 -4.50
C ASN A 531 -4.10 59.57 -5.16
N LYS A 532 -3.23 60.52 -4.80
CA LYS A 532 -1.82 60.52 -5.18
C LYS A 532 -1.02 59.67 -4.20
N LEU A 533 -0.52 58.53 -4.67
CA LEU A 533 0.28 57.61 -3.89
C LEU A 533 1.76 57.79 -4.23
N THR A 534 2.64 57.77 -3.24
CA THR A 534 4.09 57.75 -3.44
C THR A 534 4.67 56.54 -2.70
N CYS A 535 5.32 55.66 -3.44
CA CYS A 535 6.00 54.51 -2.88
C CYS A 535 7.32 54.91 -2.22
N VAL A 536 7.81 54.09 -1.27
CA VAL A 536 9.11 54.28 -0.60
C VAL A 536 10.30 54.35 -1.56
N CYS A 537 10.17 53.78 -2.77
CA CYS A 537 11.18 53.85 -3.83
C CYS A 537 11.14 55.15 -4.67
N GLY A 538 10.26 56.10 -4.31
CA GLY A 538 10.07 57.38 -4.99
C GLY A 538 9.13 57.35 -6.20
N TYR A 539 8.55 56.21 -6.56
CA TYR A 539 7.56 56.13 -7.64
C TYR A 539 6.20 56.65 -7.19
N SER A 540 5.61 57.59 -7.94
CA SER A 540 4.27 58.12 -7.64
C SER A 540 3.24 57.66 -8.68
N MET A 541 2.07 57.23 -8.22
CA MET A 541 0.97 56.80 -9.07
C MET A 541 -0.39 57.28 -8.57
N CYS A 542 -1.38 57.31 -9.45
CA CYS A 542 -2.77 57.54 -9.09
C CYS A 542 -3.44 56.25 -8.56
N TYR A 543 -4.15 56.32 -7.45
CA TYR A 543 -4.89 55.19 -6.85
C TYR A 543 -6.03 54.68 -7.74
N LEU A 544 -6.69 55.58 -8.49
CA LEU A 544 -7.83 55.25 -9.34
C LEU A 544 -7.37 54.59 -10.65
N CYS A 545 -6.56 55.30 -11.45
CA CYS A 545 -6.20 54.86 -12.80
C CYS A 545 -4.88 54.07 -12.89
N ARG A 546 -4.13 53.92 -11.80
CA ARG A 546 -2.84 53.20 -11.72
C ARG A 546 -1.70 53.80 -12.58
N LYS A 547 -1.93 54.92 -13.29
CA LYS A 547 -0.94 55.60 -14.13
C LYS A 547 0.17 56.23 -13.28
N ASN A 548 1.37 56.30 -13.86
CA ASN A 548 2.49 57.05 -13.30
C ASN A 548 2.17 58.54 -13.29
N ILE A 549 2.31 59.20 -12.13
CA ILE A 549 2.16 60.65 -11.98
C ILE A 549 3.41 61.29 -11.35
N GLY A 550 4.47 60.50 -11.14
CA GLY A 550 5.74 60.96 -10.59
C GLY A 550 6.72 61.38 -11.68
N LYS A 551 7.77 62.11 -11.28
CA LYS A 551 8.91 62.42 -12.15
C LYS A 551 9.84 61.20 -12.21
N ALA A 552 9.47 60.18 -12.99
CA ALA A 552 10.39 59.06 -13.23
C ALA A 552 11.45 59.51 -14.25
N GLY A 553 12.72 59.44 -13.85
CA GLY A 553 13.86 59.88 -14.66
C GLY A 553 14.10 59.06 -15.94
N SER A 554 14.86 59.71 -16.82
CA SER A 554 15.35 59.34 -18.16
C SER A 554 14.26 59.18 -19.24
N ASN A 555 14.19 60.21 -20.09
CA ASN A 555 13.48 60.33 -21.37
C ASN A 555 11.98 60.68 -21.28
N ASP A 556 11.75 61.99 -21.38
CA ASP A 556 10.65 62.67 -22.07
C ASP A 556 9.21 62.25 -21.75
N GLU A 557 8.68 62.79 -20.64
CA GLU A 557 7.39 63.48 -20.53
C GLU A 557 7.12 63.75 -19.04
N GLY A 558 7.10 65.02 -18.65
CA GLY A 558 7.08 65.43 -17.24
C GLY A 558 5.86 64.92 -16.49
N GLY A 559 6.09 64.10 -15.45
CA GLY A 559 5.04 63.58 -14.57
C GLY A 559 4.04 64.67 -14.13
N GLU A 560 2.77 64.45 -14.46
CA GLU A 560 1.67 65.40 -14.26
C GLU A 560 1.51 65.80 -12.78
N GLY A 561 1.97 64.96 -11.84
CA GLY A 561 1.89 65.24 -10.41
C GLY A 561 0.44 65.46 -9.98
N TYR A 562 0.15 66.63 -9.42
CA TYR A 562 -1.23 67.00 -9.07
C TYR A 562 -2.07 67.44 -10.29
N ARG A 563 -1.46 67.78 -11.43
CA ARG A 563 -2.17 68.18 -12.67
C ARG A 563 -2.95 67.03 -13.33
N HIS A 564 -2.67 65.79 -12.91
CA HIS A 564 -3.42 64.59 -13.25
C HIS A 564 -4.86 64.63 -12.71
N PHE A 565 -5.07 65.36 -11.62
CA PHE A 565 -6.36 65.45 -10.95
C PHE A 565 -7.18 66.64 -11.45
N CYS A 566 -8.50 66.46 -11.49
CA CYS A 566 -9.47 67.47 -11.88
C CYS A 566 -9.55 68.58 -10.82
N GLU A 567 -9.51 69.84 -11.28
CA GLU A 567 -9.62 71.03 -10.42
C GLU A 567 -11.03 71.67 -10.46
N HIS A 568 -11.94 71.15 -11.28
CA HIS A 568 -13.32 71.65 -11.35
C HIS A 568 -14.08 71.42 -10.03
N PHE A 569 -14.78 72.46 -9.59
CA PHE A 569 -15.65 72.41 -8.41
C PHE A 569 -16.86 71.50 -8.66
N ARG A 570 -17.22 70.69 -7.65
CA ARG A 570 -18.37 69.78 -7.72
C ARG A 570 -19.42 70.18 -6.69
N PRO A 571 -20.68 70.42 -7.10
CA PRO A 571 -21.77 70.70 -6.16
C PRO A 571 -22.06 69.54 -5.21
N ILE A 572 -21.84 68.30 -5.66
CA ILE A 572 -22.02 67.08 -4.87
C ILE A 572 -20.66 66.37 -4.75
N PRO A 573 -20.14 66.14 -3.54
CA PRO A 573 -18.86 65.47 -3.34
C PRO A 573 -18.92 64.03 -3.87
N GLY A 574 -17.93 63.63 -4.67
CA GLY A 574 -17.76 62.26 -5.18
C GLY A 574 -18.34 61.96 -6.57
N GLN A 575 -19.03 62.90 -7.23
CA GLN A 575 -19.48 62.71 -8.62
C GLN A 575 -18.35 62.84 -9.66
N THR A 576 -18.52 62.17 -10.81
CA THR A 576 -17.60 62.32 -11.95
C THR A 576 -17.69 63.73 -12.53
N CYS A 577 -16.56 64.25 -13.01
CA CYS A 577 -16.54 65.55 -13.68
C CYS A 577 -17.19 65.38 -15.07
N GLN A 578 -18.03 66.34 -15.48
CA GLN A 578 -18.63 66.35 -16.82
C GLN A 578 -17.83 67.23 -17.80
N GLU A 579 -16.82 67.95 -17.30
CA GLU A 579 -16.02 68.92 -18.07
C GLU A 579 -14.65 68.38 -18.47
N CYS A 580 -14.18 67.30 -17.83
CA CYS A 580 -12.90 66.66 -18.18
C CYS A 580 -12.81 65.20 -17.71
N ASP A 581 -11.88 64.45 -18.30
CA ASP A 581 -11.61 63.04 -17.99
C ASP A 581 -10.53 62.84 -16.91
N LYS A 582 -10.17 63.89 -16.16
CA LYS A 582 -9.14 63.83 -15.12
C LYS A 582 -9.65 63.13 -13.85
N CYS A 583 -8.74 62.46 -13.14
CA CYS A 583 -9.07 61.73 -11.92
C CYS A 583 -9.48 62.68 -10.78
N ASP A 584 -10.32 62.21 -9.85
CA ASP A 584 -10.65 62.98 -8.64
C ASP A 584 -9.61 62.70 -7.54
N LEU A 585 -9.08 63.74 -6.91
CA LEU A 585 -8.07 63.64 -5.85
C LEU A 585 -8.63 63.06 -4.53
N TYR A 586 -9.91 63.30 -4.24
CA TYR A 586 -10.54 62.97 -2.94
C TYR A 586 -11.70 61.99 -3.04
N ARG A 587 -12.09 61.56 -4.24
CA ARG A 587 -13.10 60.50 -4.40
C ARG A 587 -12.68 59.23 -3.67
N ALA A 588 -13.55 58.76 -2.78
CA ALA A 588 -13.55 57.41 -2.25
C ALA A 588 -14.39 56.54 -3.19
N GLU A 589 -13.79 55.51 -3.75
CA GLU A 589 -14.56 54.47 -4.45
C GLU A 589 -15.15 53.52 -3.40
N ASP A 590 -16.30 52.94 -3.72
CA ASP A 590 -16.89 51.88 -2.89
C ASP A 590 -16.04 50.61 -3.03
N GLU A 591 -15.12 50.43 -2.09
CA GLU A 591 -14.16 49.32 -2.08
C GLU A 591 -14.89 47.97 -1.99
N ASP A 592 -15.99 47.90 -1.23
CA ASP A 592 -16.78 46.69 -1.07
C ASP A 592 -17.45 46.27 -2.39
N LEU A 593 -18.03 47.23 -3.13
CA LEU A 593 -18.60 46.96 -4.45
C LEU A 593 -17.54 46.55 -5.49
N MET A 594 -16.32 47.09 -5.41
CA MET A 594 -15.23 46.69 -6.30
C MET A 594 -14.73 45.27 -6.00
N VAL A 595 -14.57 44.94 -4.72
CA VAL A 595 -14.16 43.60 -4.26
C VAL A 595 -15.17 42.55 -4.68
N ARG A 596 -16.46 42.83 -4.48
CA ARG A 596 -17.54 41.92 -4.89
C ARG A 596 -17.54 41.67 -6.39
N ARG A 597 -17.54 42.74 -7.19
CA ARG A 597 -17.48 42.62 -8.67
C ARG A 597 -16.24 41.89 -9.16
N ALA A 598 -15.07 42.16 -8.58
CA ALA A 598 -13.83 41.47 -8.93
C ALA A 598 -13.88 39.97 -8.58
N GLY A 599 -14.51 39.62 -7.46
CA GLY A 599 -14.72 38.22 -7.07
C GLY A 599 -15.69 37.49 -8.00
N GLU A 600 -16.84 38.09 -8.29
CA GLU A 600 -17.88 37.54 -9.20
C GLU A 600 -17.33 37.33 -10.62
N GLU A 601 -16.60 38.31 -11.13
CA GLU A 601 -15.97 38.23 -12.46
C GLU A 601 -14.87 37.16 -12.50
N ALA A 602 -14.03 37.07 -11.46
CA ALA A 602 -13.00 36.04 -11.38
C ALA A 602 -13.59 34.62 -11.31
N GLU A 603 -14.69 34.45 -10.57
CA GLU A 603 -15.43 33.18 -10.52
C GLU A 603 -16.00 32.81 -11.90
N ARG A 604 -16.62 33.78 -12.59
CA ARG A 604 -17.19 33.57 -13.93
C ARG A 604 -16.12 33.11 -14.93
N VAL A 605 -15.01 33.86 -15.00
CA VAL A 605 -13.88 33.55 -15.89
C VAL A 605 -13.24 32.20 -15.55
N TRP A 606 -13.10 31.89 -14.25
CA TRP A 606 -12.58 30.60 -13.82
C TRP A 606 -13.49 29.44 -14.27
N ARG A 607 -14.81 29.59 -14.10
CA ARG A 607 -15.79 28.56 -14.53
C ARG A 607 -15.77 28.35 -16.04
N GLU A 608 -15.67 29.41 -16.83
CA GLU A 608 -15.54 29.32 -18.29
C GLU A 608 -14.25 28.59 -18.69
N LYS A 609 -13.13 28.93 -18.04
CA LYS A 609 -11.83 28.33 -18.33
C LYS A 609 -11.76 26.83 -18.00
N GLU A 610 -12.34 26.43 -16.87
CA GLU A 610 -12.35 25.02 -16.42
C GLU A 610 -13.53 24.21 -17.01
N GLY A 611 -14.38 24.82 -17.84
CA GLY A 611 -15.56 24.18 -18.43
C GLY A 611 -16.65 23.83 -17.43
N MET A 612 -16.66 24.46 -16.25
CA MET A 612 -17.56 24.17 -15.11
C MET A 612 -18.77 25.11 -15.08
N VAL A 613 -19.27 25.51 -16.25
CA VAL A 613 -20.44 26.39 -16.35
C VAL A 613 -21.71 25.59 -16.02
N GLY A 614 -22.37 25.93 -14.90
CA GLY A 614 -23.66 25.33 -14.49
C GLY A 614 -23.56 24.10 -13.56
N VAL A 615 -22.36 23.72 -13.11
CA VAL A 615 -22.16 22.65 -12.13
C VAL A 615 -22.54 23.15 -10.73
N LYS A 616 -23.59 22.58 -10.13
CA LYS A 616 -24.06 22.89 -8.76
C LYS A 616 -23.18 22.24 -7.70
N GLY A 617 -23.00 22.89 -6.55
CA GLY A 617 -22.28 22.35 -5.38
C GLY A 617 -20.84 22.83 -5.21
N LEU A 618 -20.37 23.74 -6.07
CA LEU A 618 -19.10 24.45 -5.90
C LEU A 618 -19.29 25.81 -5.19
N GLU A 619 -20.54 26.24 -5.01
CA GLU A 619 -20.90 27.55 -4.45
C GLU A 619 -20.51 27.68 -2.97
N ASP A 620 -20.58 26.58 -2.20
CA ASP A 620 -20.25 26.55 -0.77
C ASP A 620 -18.77 26.86 -0.49
N ALA A 621 -17.87 26.61 -1.46
CA ALA A 621 -16.43 26.81 -1.34
C ALA A 621 -15.98 28.28 -1.37
N VAL A 622 -16.75 29.15 -2.04
CA VAL A 622 -16.40 30.57 -2.24
C VAL A 622 -17.03 31.47 -1.15
N GLY A 623 -17.80 30.86 -0.25
CA GLY A 623 -18.73 31.53 0.65
C GLY A 623 -19.90 32.05 -0.17
N ASN A 624 -21.11 31.56 0.09
CA ASN A 624 -22.35 31.90 -0.63
C ASN A 624 -22.44 33.38 -1.06
N VAL A 625 -22.01 33.69 -2.28
CA VAL A 625 -22.31 34.96 -2.98
C VAL A 625 -23.59 34.79 -3.80
N ALA A 626 -23.90 33.57 -4.24
CA ALA A 626 -25.23 33.19 -4.69
C ALA A 626 -26.07 32.82 -3.46
N GLY A 627 -26.98 33.69 -3.04
CA GLY A 627 -27.87 33.42 -1.90
C GLY A 627 -28.56 32.06 -2.02
N GLU A 628 -28.64 31.34 -0.90
CA GLU A 628 -29.25 30.01 -0.81
C GLU A 628 -30.57 29.97 -1.59
N ASP A 629 -30.70 28.97 -2.46
CA ASP A 629 -31.88 28.72 -3.31
C ASP A 629 -33.03 28.22 -2.41
N THR A 630 -33.56 29.14 -1.61
CA THR A 630 -34.55 28.88 -0.57
C THR A 630 -35.90 28.52 -1.19
N VAL A 631 -36.63 27.62 -0.54
CA VAL A 631 -38.01 27.22 -0.94
C VAL A 631 -38.90 28.45 -1.17
N TRP A 632 -38.71 29.49 -0.36
CA TRP A 632 -39.42 30.76 -0.49
C TRP A 632 -39.14 31.49 -1.81
N LYS A 633 -37.91 31.42 -2.30
CA LYS A 633 -37.51 32.00 -3.60
C LYS A 633 -38.15 31.23 -4.76
N ARG A 634 -38.14 29.90 -4.70
CA ARG A 634 -38.82 29.04 -5.70
C ARG A 634 -40.33 29.23 -5.71
N PHE A 635 -40.92 29.40 -4.52
CA PHE A 635 -42.34 29.71 -4.37
C PHE A 635 -42.68 31.08 -4.98
N LYS A 636 -41.85 32.10 -4.72
CA LYS A 636 -42.01 33.46 -5.27
C LYS A 636 -41.82 33.52 -6.80
N GLU A 637 -40.99 32.65 -7.35
CA GLU A 637 -40.72 32.55 -8.79
C GLU A 637 -41.68 31.59 -9.53
N GLY A 638 -42.67 31.01 -8.84
CA GLY A 638 -43.65 30.09 -9.44
C GLY A 638 -43.11 28.70 -9.82
N ARG A 639 -41.92 28.34 -9.35
CA ARG A 639 -41.23 27.07 -9.64
C ARG A 639 -41.43 26.04 -8.53
N TRP A 640 -42.68 25.77 -8.16
CA TRP A 640 -43.01 24.78 -7.12
C TRP A 640 -43.82 23.61 -7.69
N THR A 641 -43.55 22.41 -7.18
CA THR A 641 -44.30 21.19 -7.46
C THR A 641 -44.79 20.59 -6.15
N VAL A 642 -45.92 19.86 -6.18
CA VAL A 642 -46.45 19.18 -4.98
C VAL A 642 -45.40 18.22 -4.39
N GLN A 643 -44.70 17.48 -5.24
CA GLN A 643 -43.58 16.62 -4.84
C GLN A 643 -42.45 17.41 -4.18
N GLY A 644 -42.03 18.55 -4.75
CA GLY A 644 -40.93 19.34 -4.20
C GLY A 644 -41.23 19.96 -2.84
N VAL A 645 -42.49 20.29 -2.57
CA VAL A 645 -42.93 20.72 -1.22
C VAL A 645 -42.87 19.55 -0.25
N LEU A 646 -43.35 18.37 -0.66
CA LEU A 646 -43.35 17.17 0.15
C LEU A 646 -41.92 16.69 0.47
N ASP A 647 -41.02 16.66 -0.51
CA ASP A 647 -39.60 16.34 -0.33
C ASP A 647 -38.96 17.23 0.76
N CYS A 648 -39.28 18.53 0.75
CA CYS A 648 -38.75 19.47 1.74
C CYS A 648 -39.33 19.22 3.15
N VAL A 649 -40.62 18.92 3.26
CA VAL A 649 -41.26 18.59 4.54
C VAL A 649 -40.69 17.28 5.09
N VAL A 650 -40.59 16.25 4.26
CA VAL A 650 -40.03 14.94 4.61
C VAL A 650 -38.56 15.08 5.05
N GLU A 651 -37.74 15.85 4.34
CA GLU A 651 -36.35 16.12 4.74
C GLU A 651 -36.20 16.77 6.13
N LYS A 652 -37.14 17.64 6.51
CA LYS A 652 -37.10 18.33 7.81
C LYS A 652 -37.63 17.48 8.95
N VAL A 653 -38.65 16.67 8.68
CA VAL A 653 -39.46 15.97 9.69
C VAL A 653 -39.07 14.49 9.84
N VAL A 654 -38.53 13.87 8.79
CA VAL A 654 -38.24 12.44 8.74
C VAL A 654 -36.73 12.19 8.73
N ILE A 655 -36.31 11.16 9.46
CA ILE A 655 -34.96 10.57 9.38
C ILE A 655 -35.12 9.22 8.71
N VAL A 656 -34.26 8.98 7.72
CA VAL A 656 -34.19 7.72 7.00
C VAL A 656 -32.90 7.02 7.37
N GLU A 657 -33.00 5.75 7.75
CA GLU A 657 -31.88 4.85 7.93
C GLU A 657 -31.77 3.99 6.66
N VAL A 658 -30.61 4.08 6.00
CA VAL A 658 -30.27 3.29 4.83
C VAL A 658 -29.15 2.36 5.26
N GLU A 659 -29.38 1.05 5.24
CA GLU A 659 -28.36 0.03 5.55
C GLU A 659 -27.22 0.00 4.52
#